data_AF-A0AAE3E5J8-F1
#
_entry.id   AF-A0AAE3E5J8-F1
#
_cell.length_a   1.000
_cell.length_b   1.000
_cell.length_c   1.000
_cell.angle_alpha   90.00
_cell.angle_beta   90.00
_cell.angle_gamma   90.00
#
_symmetry.space_group_name_H-M   'P 1'
#
loop_
_entity.id
_entity.type
_entity.pdbx_description
1 polymer ?
#
loop_
_entity_poly.entity_id
_entity_poly.type
_entity_poly.pdbx_seq_one_letter_code
_entity_poly.pdbx_strand_id
1 'polypeptide(L)'
;MNMIFMLTLRNLLSNKKRTLLTLLTILLSISMITAILCGGWSLVDFLKEKEKVYGGDYDYYMEDLTWEQVQELYSQNNVGEVSLLRFAGNSFYGEKSNSTMLSVGEIDENFTQRFSLNQYLLAGRFPQDENEIVISESFLKKNNMNTEIGDTISLTLGSRIWDEYNAQLSGLTNYRGEEESFVPTKEKAYVVVGILSDVNDSKIAANYNAFAGVDKTASDFAAYVKAKNLSNSIYTEAEEVAAAVDSHVAKFHSELLVYHGITGGKGAAKLIALVVMVVCLLMAASASMISNALSISLQERIKQMGMLSSIGATKGQKRLSVYLEAFLLGVVSIPFGLVVGILLSALLLSVVRAAFGETFTFGIVELSLKVNGLILLVSGLSGIASLYFGSRKPVKQAAKITVIEAIRQSNNAVSRKKFRDGKIVSLVFGIYGSLAAKNIKRNPKRFRAITGSIFLSVVIALSLYSFSDFMLYQTSLDMKEDGSCYTDVISMIQYKDIPVAIGALSDENITADVSYSFQRYMTAEFSQEQINPDMQGYFINGTKAEVYVVGLDEEHFVSFCDENGFSLDVTNFNHGILLNQTMGYYNSAQNRVIAGSPFLIEPGTEIIPLGASEDALPIIVEEIVSEENANIQSMFVRDRAVLIVPLSYFNLLIDDNAYVEMRIQTAQHKEAMECLADRGFPQTVDIAAATNNSRQVYTIAKLVICLFSILMTVIISLNVCNTISNTIHLRRSEFAVLRSVGMTAKGLKCTLLLEAVLYGVKALVLALPVSFLIHCAIYYFISSGMTPFAFYMNGGIYALAVMAVGAMVCIAMLFAVRSVSKVEIVEELKLSNM
;
A
#
# COMPACT_ATOMS: atom_id res chain seq x y z
N MET A 1 40.74 -28.99 15.59
CA MET A 1 39.35 -28.57 15.33
C MET A 1 38.32 -29.49 16.01
N ASN A 2 38.48 -30.82 15.92
CA ASN A 2 37.57 -31.82 16.51
C ASN A 2 37.30 -31.68 18.02
N MET A 3 38.31 -31.35 18.83
CA MET A 3 38.13 -31.27 20.30
C MET A 3 37.18 -30.14 20.72
N ILE A 4 37.33 -28.93 20.16
CA ILE A 4 36.49 -27.77 20.50
C ILE A 4 35.05 -27.99 20.03
N PHE A 5 34.88 -28.63 18.87
CA PHE A 5 33.58 -29.03 18.35
C PHE A 5 32.87 -30.00 19.30
N MET A 6 33.52 -31.11 19.68
CA MET A 6 32.94 -32.08 20.61
C MET A 6 32.59 -31.45 21.96
N LEU A 7 33.46 -30.58 22.49
CA LEU A 7 33.25 -29.91 23.76
C LEU A 7 32.04 -28.95 23.71
N THR A 8 31.91 -28.21 22.60
CA THR A 8 30.79 -27.30 22.37
C THR A 8 29.48 -28.07 22.22
N LEU A 9 29.46 -29.14 21.44
CA LEU A 9 28.28 -29.99 21.23
C LEU A 9 27.81 -30.65 22.54
N ARG A 10 28.72 -31.27 23.30
CA ARG A 10 28.39 -31.85 24.61
C ARG A 10 27.83 -30.81 25.58
N ASN A 11 28.36 -29.59 25.56
CA ASN A 11 27.87 -28.51 26.41
C ASN A 11 26.43 -28.10 26.05
N LEU A 12 26.13 -27.99 24.75
CA LEU A 12 24.77 -27.71 24.27
C LEU A 12 23.78 -28.81 24.69
N LEU A 13 24.17 -30.09 24.56
CA LEU A 13 23.33 -31.23 24.92
C LEU A 13 23.14 -31.38 26.44
N SER A 14 24.15 -31.00 27.23
CA SER A 14 24.10 -31.04 28.70
C SER A 14 23.18 -29.93 29.25
N ASN A 15 23.12 -28.77 28.61
CA ASN A 15 22.35 -27.61 29.06
C ASN A 15 21.04 -27.41 28.28
N LYS A 16 20.18 -28.43 28.27
CA LYS A 16 18.98 -28.49 27.41
C LYS A 16 18.07 -27.27 27.50
N LYS A 17 17.75 -26.78 28.71
CA LYS A 17 16.86 -25.61 28.91
C LYS A 17 17.41 -24.33 28.27
N ARG A 18 18.71 -24.06 28.47
CA ARG A 18 19.41 -22.89 27.90
C ARG A 18 19.51 -22.99 26.39
N THR A 19 19.93 -24.15 25.90
CA THR A 19 20.06 -24.42 24.47
C THR A 19 18.72 -24.24 23.77
N LEU A 20 17.62 -24.76 24.35
CA LEU A 20 16.27 -24.59 23.83
C LEU A 20 15.85 -23.12 23.74
N LEU A 21 16.11 -22.32 24.78
CA LEU A 21 15.76 -20.89 24.79
C LEU A 21 16.52 -20.10 23.69
N THR A 22 17.81 -20.42 23.52
CA THR A 22 18.65 -19.78 22.50
C THR A 22 18.20 -20.18 21.10
N LEU A 23 17.90 -21.47 20.91
CA LEU A 23 17.37 -22.02 19.65
C LEU A 23 16.03 -21.37 19.29
N LEU A 24 15.08 -21.30 20.23
CA LEU A 24 13.78 -20.69 20.02
C LEU A 24 13.88 -19.20 19.65
N THR A 25 14.83 -18.47 20.23
CA THR A 25 15.07 -17.06 19.89
C THR A 25 15.58 -16.90 18.45
N ILE A 26 16.57 -17.71 18.05
CA ILE A 26 17.12 -17.68 16.70
C ILE A 26 16.05 -18.11 15.68
N LEU A 27 15.31 -19.18 15.99
CA LEU A 27 14.20 -19.68 15.18
C LEU A 27 13.15 -18.61 14.97
N LEU A 28 12.64 -17.99 16.04
CA LEU A 28 11.61 -16.94 15.96
C LEU A 28 12.07 -15.75 15.10
N SER A 29 13.35 -15.37 15.20
CA SER A 29 13.94 -14.28 14.41
C SER A 29 13.95 -14.60 12.90
N ILE A 30 14.18 -15.87 12.53
CA ILE A 30 14.23 -16.31 11.13
C ILE A 30 12.82 -16.54 10.58
N SER A 31 11.91 -17.10 11.40
CA SER A 31 10.50 -17.23 11.06
C SER A 31 9.85 -15.89 10.78
N MET A 32 10.24 -14.86 11.52
CA MET A 32 9.79 -13.48 11.33
C MET A 32 10.16 -12.93 9.94
N ILE A 33 11.43 -13.06 9.53
CA ILE A 33 11.90 -12.63 8.19
C ILE A 33 11.16 -13.40 7.10
N THR A 34 11.09 -14.72 7.26
CA THR A 34 10.45 -15.60 6.27
C THR A 34 8.95 -15.28 6.14
N ALA A 35 8.28 -15.02 7.26
CA ALA A 35 6.85 -14.74 7.27
C ALA A 35 6.51 -13.46 6.49
N ILE A 36 7.30 -12.39 6.68
CA ILE A 36 7.11 -11.14 5.92
C ILE A 36 7.37 -11.35 4.44
N LEU A 37 8.47 -12.01 4.08
CA LEU A 37 8.85 -12.16 2.68
C LEU A 37 7.87 -13.09 1.93
N CYS A 38 7.45 -14.20 2.54
CA CYS A 38 6.44 -15.09 1.96
C CYS A 38 5.05 -14.44 1.89
N GLY A 39 4.63 -13.72 2.94
CA GLY A 39 3.37 -12.99 2.96
C GLY A 39 3.32 -11.87 1.93
N GLY A 40 4.40 -11.08 1.84
CA GLY A 40 4.54 -10.02 0.83
C GLY A 40 4.54 -10.59 -0.59
N TRP A 41 5.24 -11.70 -0.83
CA TRP A 41 5.19 -12.38 -2.13
C TRP A 41 3.78 -12.88 -2.47
N SER A 42 3.07 -13.46 -1.49
CA SER A 42 1.70 -13.93 -1.70
C SER A 42 0.75 -12.79 -2.04
N LEU A 43 0.94 -11.59 -1.45
CA LEU A 43 0.18 -10.40 -1.80
C LEU A 43 0.48 -9.93 -3.23
N VAL A 44 1.76 -9.88 -3.64
CA VAL A 44 2.13 -9.50 -5.02
C VAL A 44 1.59 -10.51 -6.04
N ASP A 45 1.67 -11.81 -5.75
CA ASP A 45 1.11 -12.86 -6.61
C ASP A 45 -0.41 -12.72 -6.75
N PHE A 46 -1.11 -12.42 -5.65
CA PHE A 46 -2.53 -12.15 -5.68
C PHE A 46 -2.90 -10.93 -6.53
N LEU A 47 -2.20 -9.80 -6.35
CA LEU A 47 -2.43 -8.59 -7.15
C LEU A 47 -2.17 -8.83 -8.63
N LYS A 48 -1.14 -9.61 -8.95
CA LYS A 48 -0.80 -10.03 -10.31
C LYS A 48 -1.90 -10.90 -10.93
N GLU A 49 -2.36 -11.94 -10.23
CA GLU A 49 -3.41 -12.82 -10.75
C GLU A 49 -4.74 -12.09 -10.88
N LYS A 50 -5.08 -11.19 -9.94
CA LYS A 50 -6.21 -10.26 -10.10
C LYS A 50 -6.05 -9.44 -11.37
N GLU A 51 -4.89 -8.83 -11.57
CA GLU A 51 -4.67 -7.98 -12.74
C GLU A 51 -4.78 -8.74 -14.06
N LYS A 52 -4.32 -9.99 -14.11
CA LYS A 52 -4.53 -10.85 -15.28
C LYS A 52 -5.99 -11.16 -15.55
N VAL A 53 -6.77 -11.46 -14.50
CA VAL A 53 -8.18 -11.83 -14.66
C VAL A 53 -9.03 -10.64 -15.09
N TYR A 54 -8.81 -9.47 -14.50
CA TYR A 54 -9.67 -8.30 -14.72
C TYR A 54 -9.10 -7.28 -15.71
N GLY A 55 -7.77 -7.12 -15.75
CA GLY A 55 -7.07 -6.23 -16.66
C GLY A 55 -6.60 -6.90 -17.96
N GLY A 56 -6.51 -8.23 -17.98
CA GLY A 56 -5.97 -9.02 -19.08
C GLY A 56 -4.52 -9.46 -18.84
N ASP A 57 -4.12 -10.57 -19.46
CA ASP A 57 -2.77 -11.13 -19.35
C ASP A 57 -1.94 -10.82 -20.61
N TYR A 58 -1.57 -9.55 -20.80
CA TYR A 58 -0.74 -9.05 -21.91
C TYR A 58 0.33 -8.06 -21.41
N ASP A 59 1.35 -7.77 -22.22
CA ASP A 59 2.47 -6.91 -21.83
C ASP A 59 2.35 -5.50 -22.42
N TYR A 60 1.93 -5.40 -23.68
CA TYR A 60 1.66 -4.16 -24.38
C TYR A 60 0.59 -4.39 -25.44
N TYR A 61 -0.02 -3.33 -25.95
CA TYR A 61 -0.93 -3.43 -27.06
C TYR A 61 -0.75 -2.28 -28.06
N MET A 62 -1.15 -2.56 -29.28
CA MET A 62 -1.07 -1.66 -30.42
C MET A 62 -2.48 -1.47 -30.98
N GLU A 63 -2.77 -0.29 -31.51
CA GLU A 63 -4.06 0.07 -32.09
C GLU A 63 -3.92 0.29 -33.60
N ASP A 64 -5.07 0.36 -34.29
CA ASP A 64 -5.17 0.68 -35.71
C ASP A 64 -4.47 -0.31 -36.67
N LEU A 65 -4.40 -1.60 -36.30
CA LEU A 65 -3.77 -2.62 -37.16
C LEU A 65 -4.71 -3.19 -38.21
N THR A 66 -4.17 -3.43 -39.40
CA THR A 66 -4.80 -4.26 -40.44
C THR A 66 -4.59 -5.76 -40.16
N TRP A 67 -5.42 -6.61 -40.77
CA TRP A 67 -5.23 -8.06 -40.66
C TRP A 67 -3.85 -8.53 -41.17
N GLU A 68 -3.30 -7.91 -42.22
CA GLU A 68 -1.97 -8.24 -42.74
C GLU A 68 -0.86 -7.92 -41.71
N GLN A 69 -0.91 -6.76 -41.06
CA GLN A 69 0.04 -6.39 -40.00
C GLN A 69 -0.06 -7.32 -38.79
N VAL A 70 -1.27 -7.75 -38.42
CA VAL A 70 -1.48 -8.75 -37.37
C VAL A 70 -0.84 -10.10 -37.74
N GLN A 71 -0.94 -10.53 -39.00
CA GLN A 71 -0.24 -11.75 -39.45
C GLN A 71 1.28 -11.61 -39.37
N GLU A 72 1.81 -10.44 -39.68
CA GLU A 72 3.24 -10.15 -39.56
C GLU A 72 3.71 -10.15 -38.10
N LEU A 73 2.91 -9.65 -37.15
CA LEU A 73 3.23 -9.66 -35.71
C LEU A 73 3.60 -11.06 -35.19
N TYR A 74 2.91 -12.11 -35.63
CA TYR A 74 3.23 -13.49 -35.20
C TYR A 74 4.64 -13.94 -35.60
N SER A 75 5.22 -13.32 -36.62
CA SER A 75 6.58 -13.62 -37.10
C SER A 75 7.67 -12.81 -36.40
N GLN A 76 7.30 -11.77 -35.65
CA GLN A 76 8.26 -10.89 -34.99
C GLN A 76 8.94 -11.54 -33.78
N ASN A 77 10.14 -11.03 -33.48
CA ASN A 77 10.93 -11.53 -32.36
C ASN A 77 10.26 -11.19 -31.02
N ASN A 78 10.38 -12.12 -30.07
CA ASN A 78 9.79 -12.03 -28.74
C ASN A 78 8.26 -11.88 -28.66
N VAL A 79 7.51 -11.91 -29.77
CA VAL A 79 6.04 -12.04 -29.77
C VAL A 79 5.65 -13.48 -29.48
N GLY A 80 4.89 -13.70 -28.40
CA GLY A 80 4.44 -15.03 -27.96
C GLY A 80 3.04 -15.34 -28.46
N GLU A 81 2.07 -14.58 -27.97
CA GLU A 81 0.66 -14.68 -28.34
C GLU A 81 0.11 -13.28 -28.59
N VAL A 82 -0.89 -13.19 -29.48
CA VAL A 82 -1.59 -11.95 -29.82
C VAL A 82 -3.08 -12.22 -29.65
N SER A 83 -3.74 -11.37 -28.87
CA SER A 83 -5.21 -11.36 -28.71
C SER A 83 -5.77 -10.15 -29.41
N LEU A 84 -6.88 -10.31 -30.11
CA LEU A 84 -7.45 -9.26 -30.95
C LEU A 84 -8.77 -8.77 -30.38
N LEU A 85 -8.95 -7.47 -30.43
CA LEU A 85 -10.22 -6.79 -30.18
C LEU A 85 -10.41 -5.74 -31.26
N ARG A 86 -11.62 -5.66 -31.81
CA ARG A 86 -12.02 -4.56 -32.69
C ARG A 86 -13.39 -4.07 -32.29
N PHE A 87 -13.58 -2.77 -32.24
CA PHE A 87 -14.93 -2.22 -32.06
C PHE A 87 -15.69 -2.30 -33.38
N ALA A 88 -16.71 -3.16 -33.45
CA ALA A 88 -17.51 -3.34 -34.67
C ALA A 88 -18.57 -2.24 -34.84
N GLY A 89 -18.98 -1.60 -33.75
CA GLY A 89 -19.97 -0.52 -33.71
C GLY A 89 -21.04 -0.73 -32.64
N ASN A 90 -21.92 0.26 -32.52
CA ASN A 90 -23.12 0.16 -31.70
C ASN A 90 -24.35 -0.18 -32.54
N SER A 91 -25.36 -0.76 -31.90
CA SER A 91 -26.71 -0.96 -32.45
C SER A 91 -27.74 -0.61 -31.38
N PHE A 92 -28.95 -0.24 -31.79
CA PHE A 92 -30.07 0.02 -30.88
C PHE A 92 -31.25 -0.89 -31.19
N TYR A 93 -31.89 -1.42 -30.15
CA TYR A 93 -33.11 -2.22 -30.27
C TYR A 93 -34.34 -1.38 -29.90
N GLY A 94 -34.95 -0.74 -30.90
CA GLY A 94 -36.09 0.15 -30.69
C GLY A 94 -35.66 1.60 -30.49
N GLU A 95 -36.27 2.31 -29.53
CA GLU A 95 -35.94 3.70 -29.23
C GLU A 95 -34.54 3.80 -28.63
N LYS A 96 -33.75 4.80 -29.06
CA LYS A 96 -32.35 4.93 -28.67
C LYS A 96 -32.23 5.31 -27.19
N SER A 97 -31.65 4.44 -26.39
CA SER A 97 -31.38 4.66 -24.98
C SER A 97 -30.27 3.73 -24.48
N ASN A 98 -29.80 3.94 -23.25
CA ASN A 98 -28.81 3.05 -22.62
C ASN A 98 -29.30 1.59 -22.51
N SER A 99 -30.59 1.36 -22.29
CA SER A 99 -31.15 0.00 -22.11
C SER A 99 -31.29 -0.76 -23.42
N THR A 100 -31.42 -0.05 -24.54
CA THR A 100 -31.60 -0.62 -25.88
C THR A 100 -30.29 -0.68 -26.67
N MET A 101 -29.20 -0.16 -26.12
CA MET A 101 -27.90 -0.11 -26.77
C MET A 101 -27.15 -1.43 -26.66
N LEU A 102 -26.67 -1.89 -27.80
CA LEU A 102 -25.69 -2.96 -27.92
C LEU A 102 -24.36 -2.36 -28.40
N SER A 103 -23.26 -2.72 -27.77
CA SER A 103 -21.90 -2.40 -28.19
C SER A 103 -21.21 -3.72 -28.53
N VAL A 104 -20.83 -3.88 -29.80
CA VAL A 104 -20.31 -5.13 -30.34
C VAL A 104 -18.79 -5.05 -30.46
N GLY A 105 -18.09 -5.91 -29.71
CA GLY A 105 -16.65 -6.12 -29.83
C GLY A 105 -16.36 -7.39 -30.64
N GLU A 106 -15.58 -7.29 -31.70
CA GLU A 106 -15.06 -8.45 -32.41
C GLU A 106 -13.80 -8.96 -31.72
N ILE A 107 -13.78 -10.25 -31.38
CA ILE A 107 -12.72 -10.88 -30.59
C ILE A 107 -12.26 -12.20 -31.19
N ASP A 108 -11.00 -12.55 -30.94
CA ASP A 108 -10.46 -13.87 -31.26
C ASP A 108 -10.49 -14.82 -30.06
N GLU A 109 -10.17 -16.10 -30.30
CA GLU A 109 -10.14 -17.10 -29.24
C GLU A 109 -9.13 -16.74 -28.13
N ASN A 110 -7.99 -16.16 -28.48
CA ASN A 110 -6.97 -15.78 -27.49
C ASN A 110 -7.49 -14.69 -26.55
N PHE A 111 -8.26 -13.72 -27.06
CA PHE A 111 -8.88 -12.68 -26.24
C PHE A 111 -9.78 -13.27 -25.16
N THR A 112 -10.59 -14.27 -25.49
CA THR A 112 -11.47 -14.94 -24.50
C THR A 112 -10.69 -15.57 -23.34
N GLN A 113 -9.51 -16.13 -23.63
CA GLN A 113 -8.65 -16.77 -22.62
C GLN A 113 -7.87 -15.74 -21.81
N ARG A 114 -7.27 -14.74 -22.47
CA ARG A 114 -6.38 -13.75 -21.84
C ARG A 114 -7.11 -12.72 -21.00
N PHE A 115 -8.39 -12.46 -21.30
CA PHE A 115 -9.27 -11.62 -20.51
C PHE A 115 -10.25 -12.43 -19.64
N SER A 116 -10.00 -13.74 -19.49
CA SER A 116 -10.78 -14.64 -18.63
C SER A 116 -12.29 -14.59 -18.86
N LEU A 117 -12.74 -14.39 -20.11
CA LEU A 117 -14.16 -14.16 -20.42
C LEU A 117 -15.04 -15.39 -20.19
N ASN A 118 -14.45 -16.59 -20.17
CA ASN A 118 -15.15 -17.85 -19.89
C ASN A 118 -15.91 -17.86 -18.56
N GLN A 119 -15.50 -17.05 -17.57
CA GLN A 119 -16.22 -16.94 -16.29
C GLN A 119 -17.58 -16.25 -16.40
N TYR A 120 -17.80 -15.46 -17.46
CA TYR A 120 -19.06 -14.75 -17.71
C TYR A 120 -20.02 -15.55 -18.60
N LEU A 121 -19.59 -16.69 -19.15
CA LEU A 121 -20.44 -17.47 -20.05
C LEU A 121 -21.50 -18.25 -19.24
N LEU A 122 -22.78 -17.90 -19.41
CA LEU A 122 -23.90 -18.57 -18.74
C LEU A 122 -24.37 -19.80 -19.52
N ALA A 123 -24.40 -19.70 -20.85
CA ALA A 123 -24.80 -20.79 -21.74
C ALA A 123 -24.15 -20.67 -23.13
N GLY A 124 -23.93 -21.80 -23.79
CA GLY A 124 -23.38 -21.85 -25.15
C GLY A 124 -21.85 -21.79 -25.21
N ARG A 125 -21.31 -21.02 -26.16
CA ARG A 125 -19.87 -20.81 -26.37
C ARG A 125 -19.58 -19.40 -26.91
N PHE A 126 -18.31 -19.00 -26.91
CA PHE A 126 -17.85 -17.82 -27.63
C PHE A 126 -17.86 -18.04 -29.15
N PRO A 127 -17.96 -16.96 -29.95
CA PRO A 127 -17.99 -17.03 -31.41
C PRO A 127 -16.67 -17.53 -32.00
N GLN A 128 -16.76 -18.31 -33.08
CA GLN A 128 -15.62 -18.87 -33.82
C GLN A 128 -15.43 -18.22 -35.20
N ASP A 129 -16.48 -17.62 -35.74
CA ASP A 129 -16.45 -16.88 -36.99
C ASP A 129 -17.21 -15.55 -36.89
N GLU A 130 -17.03 -14.71 -37.92
CA GLU A 130 -17.54 -13.35 -37.97
C GLU A 130 -19.08 -13.23 -37.97
N ASN A 131 -19.82 -14.31 -38.21
CA ASN A 131 -21.28 -14.33 -38.24
C ASN A 131 -21.88 -14.86 -36.94
N GLU A 132 -21.06 -15.22 -35.97
CA GLU A 132 -21.50 -15.68 -34.65
C GLU A 132 -21.39 -14.55 -33.63
N ILE A 133 -22.33 -14.50 -32.68
CA ILE A 133 -22.33 -13.51 -31.61
C ILE A 133 -22.71 -14.15 -30.26
N VAL A 134 -22.12 -13.66 -29.19
CA VAL A 134 -22.54 -13.89 -27.82
C VAL A 134 -23.08 -12.57 -27.25
N ILE A 135 -24.22 -12.61 -26.56
CA ILE A 135 -24.95 -11.41 -26.11
C ILE A 135 -25.19 -11.48 -24.60
N SER A 136 -25.13 -10.33 -23.92
CA SER A 136 -25.42 -10.25 -22.49
C SER A 136 -26.88 -10.58 -22.15
N GLU A 137 -27.08 -11.33 -21.08
CA GLU A 137 -28.40 -11.69 -20.55
C GLU A 137 -29.19 -10.44 -20.12
N SER A 138 -28.52 -9.42 -19.58
CA SER A 138 -29.17 -8.19 -19.13
C SER A 138 -29.82 -7.43 -20.29
N PHE A 139 -29.15 -7.34 -21.43
CA PHE A 139 -29.69 -6.75 -22.66
C PHE A 139 -30.94 -7.50 -23.12
N LEU A 140 -30.88 -8.84 -23.17
CA LEU A 140 -32.02 -9.67 -23.59
C LEU A 140 -33.22 -9.49 -22.66
N LYS A 141 -33.00 -9.52 -21.34
CA LYS A 141 -34.05 -9.33 -20.33
C LYS A 141 -34.67 -7.93 -20.39
N LYS A 142 -33.85 -6.87 -20.43
CA LYS A 142 -34.32 -5.48 -20.47
C LYS A 142 -35.18 -5.18 -21.70
N ASN A 143 -34.89 -5.85 -22.82
CA ASN A 143 -35.61 -5.66 -24.09
C ASN A 143 -36.71 -6.71 -24.33
N ASN A 144 -37.06 -7.52 -23.33
CA ASN A 144 -38.05 -8.60 -23.42
C ASN A 144 -37.81 -9.56 -24.59
N MET A 145 -36.54 -9.84 -24.89
CA MET A 145 -36.13 -10.73 -25.98
C MET A 145 -36.05 -12.17 -25.48
N ASN A 146 -36.88 -13.04 -26.04
CA ASN A 146 -36.81 -14.50 -25.81
C ASN A 146 -35.90 -15.16 -26.86
N THR A 147 -34.61 -14.80 -26.86
CA THR A 147 -33.63 -15.33 -27.82
C THR A 147 -33.00 -16.60 -27.29
N GLU A 148 -33.03 -17.69 -28.07
CA GLU A 148 -32.38 -18.95 -27.77
C GLU A 148 -31.06 -19.12 -28.55
N ILE A 149 -30.19 -20.01 -28.08
CA ILE A 149 -28.94 -20.33 -28.78
C ILE A 149 -29.29 -21.00 -30.12
N GLY A 150 -28.75 -20.46 -31.22
CA GLY A 150 -29.02 -20.85 -32.59
C GLY A 150 -29.94 -19.87 -33.34
N ASP A 151 -30.60 -18.95 -32.62
CA ASP A 151 -31.41 -17.90 -33.25
C ASP A 151 -30.54 -16.91 -34.03
N THR A 152 -31.14 -16.28 -35.05
CA THR A 152 -30.47 -15.24 -35.83
C THR A 152 -31.01 -13.86 -35.44
N ILE A 153 -30.12 -12.92 -35.13
CA ILE A 153 -30.45 -11.54 -34.84
C ILE A 153 -29.87 -10.62 -35.91
N SER A 154 -30.68 -9.71 -36.45
CA SER A 154 -30.24 -8.69 -37.39
C SER A 154 -29.93 -7.39 -36.63
N LEU A 155 -28.71 -6.90 -36.77
CA LEU A 155 -28.23 -5.69 -36.13
C LEU A 155 -27.85 -4.65 -37.19
N THR A 156 -28.30 -3.41 -36.97
CA THR A 156 -27.84 -2.25 -37.74
C THR A 156 -26.68 -1.62 -36.98
N LEU A 157 -25.46 -2.02 -37.34
CA LEU A 157 -24.24 -1.50 -36.74
C LEU A 157 -23.96 -0.09 -37.27
N GLY A 158 -23.55 0.80 -36.38
CA GLY A 158 -23.19 2.17 -36.70
C GLY A 158 -22.26 2.80 -35.67
N SER A 159 -21.78 3.99 -36.00
CA SER A 159 -20.96 4.79 -35.10
C SER A 159 -21.80 5.86 -34.44
N ARG A 160 -21.56 6.09 -33.15
CA ARG A 160 -22.14 7.21 -32.40
C ARG A 160 -21.15 8.37 -32.46
N ILE A 161 -21.63 9.57 -32.76
CA ILE A 161 -20.82 10.78 -32.88
C ILE A 161 -21.35 11.79 -31.88
N TRP A 162 -20.47 12.34 -31.04
CA TRP A 162 -20.79 13.49 -30.21
C TRP A 162 -20.73 14.75 -31.07
N ASP A 163 -21.88 15.39 -31.28
CA ASP A 163 -22.06 16.40 -32.32
C ASP A 163 -21.26 17.69 -32.05
N GLU A 164 -21.13 18.10 -30.78
CA GLU A 164 -20.39 19.30 -30.39
C GLU A 164 -18.88 19.19 -30.72
N TYR A 165 -18.29 18.02 -30.48
CA TYR A 165 -16.84 17.80 -30.62
C TYR A 165 -16.48 17.02 -31.89
N ASN A 166 -17.48 16.56 -32.65
CA ASN A 166 -17.31 15.66 -33.78
C ASN A 166 -16.43 14.45 -33.42
N ALA A 167 -16.65 13.88 -32.23
CA ALA A 167 -15.85 12.79 -31.67
C ALA A 167 -16.65 11.49 -31.69
N GLN A 168 -16.03 10.40 -32.15
CA GLN A 168 -16.67 9.09 -32.13
C GLN A 168 -16.76 8.56 -30.69
N LEU A 169 -17.97 8.17 -30.28
CA LEU A 169 -18.24 7.48 -29.04
C LEU A 169 -18.13 5.97 -29.31
N SER A 170 -17.21 5.33 -28.59
CA SER A 170 -16.96 3.90 -28.68
C SER A 170 -17.43 3.18 -27.41
N GLY A 171 -17.78 1.90 -27.53
CA GLY A 171 -18.15 1.07 -26.39
C GLY A 171 -19.52 1.39 -25.79
N LEU A 172 -19.71 0.99 -24.52
CA LEU A 172 -20.89 1.26 -23.69
C LEU A 172 -20.78 2.61 -22.95
N THR A 173 -20.53 3.68 -23.69
CA THR A 173 -20.63 5.04 -23.16
C THR A 173 -22.09 5.49 -23.07
N ASN A 174 -22.47 6.25 -22.04
CA ASN A 174 -23.85 6.72 -21.87
C ASN A 174 -24.39 7.43 -23.13
N TYR A 175 -25.63 7.12 -23.49
CA TYR A 175 -26.38 7.73 -24.60
C TYR A 175 -26.74 9.17 -24.27
N ARG A 176 -26.26 10.13 -25.06
CA ARG A 176 -26.34 11.58 -24.80
C ARG A 176 -27.58 12.30 -25.37
N GLY A 177 -28.60 11.55 -25.80
CA GLY A 177 -29.83 12.18 -26.29
C GLY A 177 -29.63 12.96 -27.58
N GLU A 178 -30.01 14.25 -27.59
CA GLU A 178 -29.91 15.14 -28.76
C GLU A 178 -28.48 15.64 -29.04
N GLU A 179 -27.54 15.43 -28.12
CA GLU A 179 -26.14 15.82 -28.29
C GLU A 179 -25.31 14.79 -29.08
N GLU A 180 -25.91 13.66 -29.46
CA GLU A 180 -25.24 12.66 -30.28
C GLU A 180 -26.05 12.21 -31.50
N SER A 181 -25.33 11.96 -32.59
CA SER A 181 -25.86 11.41 -33.82
C SER A 181 -25.42 9.96 -33.99
N PHE A 182 -26.35 9.08 -34.39
CA PHE A 182 -26.05 7.70 -34.77
C PHE A 182 -25.98 7.60 -36.29
N VAL A 183 -24.82 7.18 -36.81
CA VAL A 183 -24.56 6.99 -38.24
C VAL A 183 -24.52 5.50 -38.54
N PRO A 184 -25.55 4.91 -39.17
CA PRO A 184 -25.56 3.51 -39.57
C PRO A 184 -24.46 3.22 -40.60
N THR A 185 -23.68 2.18 -40.37
CA THR A 185 -22.57 1.77 -41.24
C THR A 185 -22.90 0.49 -42.01
N LYS A 186 -23.46 -0.53 -41.34
CA LYS A 186 -23.67 -1.86 -41.93
C LYS A 186 -24.84 -2.58 -41.27
N GLU A 187 -25.65 -3.27 -42.05
CA GLU A 187 -26.57 -4.28 -41.52
C GLU A 187 -25.91 -5.66 -41.57
N LYS A 188 -25.94 -6.39 -40.45
CA LYS A 188 -25.37 -7.72 -40.35
C LYS A 188 -26.26 -8.63 -39.51
N ALA A 189 -26.47 -9.85 -39.99
CA ALA A 189 -27.19 -10.89 -39.28
C ALA A 189 -26.18 -11.79 -38.56
N TYR A 190 -26.41 -12.05 -37.28
CA TYR A 190 -25.57 -12.89 -36.45
C TYR A 190 -26.35 -14.08 -35.91
N VAL A 191 -25.71 -15.24 -35.84
CA VAL A 191 -26.21 -16.41 -35.12
C VAL A 191 -25.78 -16.30 -33.66
N VAL A 192 -26.75 -16.35 -32.75
CA VAL A 192 -26.48 -16.30 -31.31
C VAL A 192 -25.95 -17.65 -30.85
N VAL A 193 -24.68 -17.71 -30.46
CA VAL A 193 -23.99 -18.96 -30.07
C VAL A 193 -23.80 -19.10 -28.56
N GLY A 194 -24.10 -18.05 -27.80
CA GLY A 194 -24.07 -18.08 -26.35
C GLY A 194 -24.70 -16.86 -25.70
N ILE A 195 -24.87 -16.96 -24.38
CA ILE A 195 -25.39 -15.91 -23.52
C ILE A 195 -24.37 -15.70 -22.40
N LEU A 196 -24.00 -14.45 -22.16
CA LEU A 196 -23.05 -14.05 -21.11
C LEU A 196 -23.73 -13.23 -20.01
N SER A 197 -23.21 -13.29 -18.79
CA SER A 197 -23.50 -12.32 -17.74
C SER A 197 -22.77 -11.01 -18.02
N ASP A 198 -23.22 -9.93 -17.40
CA ASP A 198 -22.58 -8.62 -17.59
C ASP A 198 -21.10 -8.63 -17.18
N VAL A 199 -20.24 -8.09 -18.04
CA VAL A 199 -18.77 -8.12 -17.89
C VAL A 199 -18.27 -6.88 -17.13
N ASN A 200 -18.94 -6.51 -16.05
CA ASN A 200 -18.75 -5.21 -15.39
C ASN A 200 -17.36 -5.04 -14.75
N ASP A 201 -16.70 -6.12 -14.36
CA ASP A 201 -15.43 -6.05 -13.64
C ASP A 201 -14.19 -5.99 -14.54
N SER A 202 -14.33 -6.24 -15.85
CA SER A 202 -13.19 -6.22 -16.77
C SER A 202 -12.82 -4.79 -17.15
N LYS A 203 -11.54 -4.41 -17.04
CA LYS A 203 -11.07 -3.07 -17.43
C LYS A 203 -11.27 -2.76 -18.92
N ILE A 204 -11.34 -3.79 -19.78
CA ILE A 204 -11.44 -3.64 -21.23
C ILE A 204 -12.77 -4.17 -21.75
N ALA A 205 -13.13 -5.41 -21.36
CA ALA A 205 -14.31 -6.07 -21.89
C ALA A 205 -15.62 -5.47 -21.37
N ALA A 206 -15.62 -4.72 -20.26
CA ALA A 206 -16.80 -4.00 -19.77
C ALA A 206 -17.35 -2.97 -20.75
N ASN A 207 -16.57 -2.54 -21.75
CA ASN A 207 -17.02 -1.62 -22.80
C ASN A 207 -17.96 -2.28 -23.83
N TYR A 208 -18.23 -3.57 -23.72
CA TYR A 208 -19.02 -4.34 -24.68
C TYR A 208 -20.00 -5.25 -23.94
N ASN A 209 -21.24 -5.31 -24.43
CA ASN A 209 -22.28 -6.23 -23.96
C ASN A 209 -22.63 -7.30 -25.01
N ALA A 210 -21.92 -7.31 -26.14
CA ALA A 210 -21.92 -8.41 -27.09
C ALA A 210 -20.54 -8.58 -27.72
N PHE A 211 -20.19 -9.83 -28.03
CA PHE A 211 -18.94 -10.16 -28.71
C PHE A 211 -19.19 -11.00 -29.95
N ALA A 212 -18.56 -10.63 -31.07
CA ALA A 212 -18.61 -11.36 -32.33
C ALA A 212 -17.22 -11.92 -32.69
N GLY A 213 -17.16 -12.88 -33.62
CA GLY A 213 -15.87 -13.34 -34.13
C GLY A 213 -15.21 -12.28 -35.02
N VAL A 214 -13.87 -12.29 -35.09
CA VAL A 214 -13.09 -11.35 -35.91
C VAL A 214 -13.44 -11.43 -37.40
N ASP A 215 -13.80 -10.30 -38.01
CA ASP A 215 -13.86 -10.13 -39.47
C ASP A 215 -12.45 -9.91 -40.02
N LYS A 216 -11.88 -10.93 -40.68
CA LYS A 216 -10.50 -10.91 -41.18
C LYS A 216 -10.27 -9.94 -42.34
N THR A 217 -11.33 -9.30 -42.85
CA THR A 217 -11.23 -8.28 -43.89
C THR A 217 -11.20 -6.86 -43.32
N ALA A 218 -11.44 -6.71 -42.01
CA ALA A 218 -11.45 -5.41 -41.35
C ALA A 218 -10.04 -4.84 -41.08
N SER A 219 -10.00 -3.55 -40.76
CA SER A 219 -8.87 -2.82 -40.19
C SER A 219 -9.18 -2.44 -38.74
N ASP A 220 -8.31 -1.68 -38.09
CA ASP A 220 -8.56 -1.08 -36.78
C ASP A 220 -8.58 -2.08 -35.61
N PHE A 221 -7.75 -3.13 -35.72
CA PHE A 221 -7.55 -4.09 -34.63
C PHE A 221 -6.69 -3.49 -33.51
N ALA A 222 -7.17 -3.64 -32.28
CA ALA A 222 -6.33 -3.59 -31.10
C ALA A 222 -5.69 -4.96 -30.87
N ALA A 223 -4.37 -5.03 -30.99
CA ALA A 223 -3.58 -6.25 -30.81
C ALA A 223 -2.89 -6.24 -29.45
N TYR A 224 -3.40 -7.06 -28.52
CA TYR A 224 -2.82 -7.26 -27.19
C TYR A 224 -1.75 -8.34 -27.26
N VAL A 225 -0.50 -7.94 -27.07
CA VAL A 225 0.66 -8.80 -27.25
C VAL A 225 1.19 -9.28 -25.91
N LYS A 226 1.40 -10.60 -25.82
CA LYS A 226 2.13 -11.26 -24.74
C LYS A 226 3.48 -11.72 -25.24
N ALA A 227 4.56 -11.28 -24.59
CA ALA A 227 5.92 -11.60 -24.97
C ALA A 227 6.29 -13.05 -24.58
N LYS A 228 7.19 -13.67 -25.37
CA LYS A 228 7.74 -15.00 -25.06
C LYS A 228 8.58 -14.97 -23.79
N ASN A 229 9.44 -13.95 -23.68
CA ASN A 229 10.30 -13.71 -22.53
C ASN A 229 10.11 -12.29 -22.03
N LEU A 230 9.60 -12.19 -20.81
CA LEU A 230 9.38 -10.91 -20.16
C LEU A 230 10.66 -10.43 -19.46
N SER A 231 11.12 -9.23 -19.81
CA SER A 231 12.33 -8.64 -19.23
C SER A 231 12.27 -7.10 -19.23
N ASN A 232 13.25 -6.44 -18.62
CA ASN A 232 13.32 -4.97 -18.57
C ASN A 232 13.48 -4.31 -19.96
N SER A 233 13.92 -5.05 -20.99
CA SER A 233 13.98 -4.55 -22.37
C SER A 233 12.63 -4.60 -23.09
N ILE A 234 11.55 -5.03 -22.43
CA ILE A 234 10.22 -5.11 -23.07
C ILE A 234 9.78 -3.77 -23.67
N TYR A 235 10.13 -2.65 -23.04
CA TYR A 235 9.78 -1.32 -23.55
C TYR A 235 10.47 -1.01 -24.89
N THR A 236 11.74 -1.37 -25.04
CA THR A 236 12.47 -1.16 -26.31
C THR A 236 12.10 -2.21 -27.35
N GLU A 237 11.94 -3.46 -26.94
CA GLU A 237 11.59 -4.56 -27.82
C GLU A 237 10.18 -4.40 -28.40
N ALA A 238 9.21 -3.94 -27.61
CA ALA A 238 7.86 -3.67 -28.09
C ALA A 238 7.83 -2.57 -29.16
N GLU A 239 8.61 -1.50 -29.00
CA GLU A 239 8.73 -0.43 -29.99
C GLU A 239 9.43 -0.90 -31.27
N GLU A 240 10.44 -1.77 -31.15
CA GLU A 240 11.08 -2.39 -32.31
C GLU A 240 10.12 -3.32 -33.07
N VAL A 241 9.32 -4.10 -32.35
CA VAL A 241 8.26 -4.95 -32.94
C VAL A 241 7.20 -4.08 -33.62
N ALA A 242 6.77 -2.99 -32.98
CA ALA A 242 5.77 -2.10 -33.51
C ALA A 242 6.26 -1.42 -34.81
N ALA A 243 7.48 -0.91 -34.80
CA ALA A 243 8.10 -0.31 -35.99
C ALA A 243 8.30 -1.32 -37.13
N ALA A 244 8.54 -2.60 -36.83
CA ALA A 244 8.71 -3.64 -37.84
C ALA A 244 7.42 -3.93 -38.63
N VAL A 245 6.25 -3.69 -38.04
CA VAL A 245 4.94 -3.87 -38.69
C VAL A 245 4.29 -2.54 -39.11
N ASP A 246 5.09 -1.46 -39.18
CA ASP A 246 4.64 -0.11 -39.53
C ASP A 246 3.49 0.41 -38.63
N SER A 247 3.67 0.25 -37.31
CA SER A 247 2.73 0.71 -36.30
C SER A 247 3.47 1.22 -35.05
N HIS A 248 2.76 1.53 -33.98
CA HIS A 248 3.31 2.07 -32.74
C HIS A 248 2.68 1.36 -31.52
N VAL A 249 3.40 1.36 -30.40
CA VAL A 249 2.84 0.86 -29.14
C VAL A 249 1.86 1.89 -28.59
N ALA A 250 0.58 1.54 -28.52
CA ALA A 250 -0.45 2.40 -27.97
C ALA A 250 -0.30 2.52 -26.44
N LYS A 251 -0.11 1.39 -25.75
CA LYS A 251 0.08 1.37 -24.30
C LYS A 251 0.76 0.11 -23.81
N PHE A 252 1.52 0.25 -22.73
CA PHE A 252 2.05 -0.86 -21.93
C PHE A 252 1.10 -1.22 -20.78
N HIS A 253 0.99 -2.51 -20.45
CA HIS A 253 0.27 -2.98 -19.25
C HIS A 253 1.08 -2.71 -17.98
N SER A 254 1.24 -1.43 -17.66
CA SER A 254 2.16 -0.96 -16.63
C SER A 254 1.88 -1.58 -15.26
N GLU A 255 0.61 -1.79 -14.88
CA GLU A 255 0.25 -2.45 -13.62
C GLU A 255 0.76 -3.89 -13.54
N LEU A 256 0.55 -4.70 -14.58
CA LEU A 256 1.00 -6.08 -14.62
C LEU A 256 2.54 -6.16 -14.67
N LEU A 257 3.18 -5.30 -15.47
CA LEU A 257 4.64 -5.21 -15.56
C LEU A 257 5.28 -4.86 -14.20
N VAL A 258 4.68 -3.94 -13.43
CA VAL A 258 5.16 -3.56 -12.09
C VAL A 258 5.11 -4.77 -11.13
N TYR A 259 4.06 -5.59 -11.18
CA TYR A 259 4.00 -6.82 -10.36
C TYR A 259 5.03 -7.88 -10.79
N HIS A 260 5.50 -7.82 -12.03
CA HIS A 260 6.65 -8.57 -12.51
C HIS A 260 8.00 -7.95 -12.14
N GLY A 261 8.00 -6.76 -11.52
CA GLY A 261 9.21 -6.02 -11.15
C GLY A 261 9.82 -5.22 -12.30
N ILE A 262 9.07 -5.00 -13.38
CA ILE A 262 9.49 -4.27 -14.58
C ILE A 262 8.83 -2.90 -14.56
N THR A 263 9.64 -1.85 -14.72
CA THR A 263 9.14 -0.47 -14.75
C THR A 263 9.94 0.33 -15.76
N GLY A 264 9.33 1.35 -16.37
CA GLY A 264 10.08 2.36 -17.13
C GLY A 264 11.07 3.14 -16.26
N GLY A 265 12.29 3.37 -16.77
CA GLY A 265 13.27 4.26 -16.14
C GLY A 265 13.88 3.74 -14.82
N LYS A 266 14.06 4.64 -13.83
CA LYS A 266 14.73 4.32 -12.54
C LYS A 266 13.77 3.75 -11.47
N GLY A 267 12.49 3.51 -11.79
CA GLY A 267 11.47 3.04 -10.83
C GLY A 267 11.81 1.69 -10.19
N ALA A 268 12.19 0.70 -10.99
CA ALA A 268 12.49 -0.66 -10.56
C ALA A 268 13.69 -0.69 -9.62
N ALA A 269 14.72 0.10 -9.91
CA ALA A 269 15.88 0.24 -9.03
C ALA A 269 15.49 0.82 -7.66
N LYS A 270 14.54 1.76 -7.60
CA LYS A 270 14.04 2.34 -6.34
C LYS A 270 13.16 1.35 -5.58
N LEU A 271 12.29 0.60 -6.27
CA LEU A 271 11.45 -0.44 -5.67
C LEU A 271 12.29 -1.59 -5.10
N ILE A 272 13.31 -2.03 -5.84
CA ILE A 272 14.31 -3.00 -5.35
C ILE A 272 15.07 -2.43 -4.16
N ALA A 273 15.51 -1.16 -4.21
CA ALA A 273 16.21 -0.52 -3.09
C ALA A 273 15.33 -0.45 -1.83
N LEU A 274 14.02 -0.18 -1.99
CA LEU A 274 13.05 -0.18 -0.90
C LEU A 274 12.92 -1.57 -0.26
N VAL A 275 12.76 -2.63 -1.08
CA VAL A 275 12.71 -4.01 -0.58
C VAL A 275 14.01 -4.39 0.13
N VAL A 276 15.16 -4.05 -0.44
CA VAL A 276 16.48 -4.30 0.17
C VAL A 276 16.64 -3.56 1.49
N MET A 277 16.16 -2.32 1.57
CA MET A 277 16.16 -1.53 2.80
C MET A 277 15.33 -2.23 3.89
N VAL A 278 14.11 -2.68 3.57
CA VAL A 278 13.25 -3.42 4.50
C VAL A 278 13.91 -4.71 4.96
N VAL A 279 14.48 -5.51 4.05
CA VAL A 279 15.22 -6.74 4.40
C VAL A 279 16.38 -6.43 5.33
N CYS A 280 17.13 -5.35 5.08
CA CYS A 280 18.24 -4.92 5.93
C CYS A 280 17.78 -4.53 7.34
N LEU A 281 16.64 -3.84 7.48
CA LEU A 281 16.04 -3.53 8.78
C LEU A 281 15.66 -4.80 9.55
N LEU A 282 15.05 -5.77 8.88
CA LEU A 282 14.68 -7.06 9.47
C LEU A 282 15.93 -7.87 9.89
N MET A 283 16.97 -7.86 9.07
CA MET A 283 18.25 -8.51 9.40
C MET A 283 18.92 -7.85 10.60
N ALA A 284 18.87 -6.52 10.72
CA ALA A 284 19.40 -5.81 11.88
C ALA A 284 18.65 -6.22 13.17
N ALA A 285 17.32 -6.33 13.09
CA ALA A 285 16.46 -6.83 14.17
C ALA A 285 16.92 -8.20 14.67
N SER A 286 17.00 -9.15 13.72
CA SER A 286 17.33 -10.54 13.98
C SER A 286 18.76 -10.68 14.49
N ALA A 287 19.72 -9.96 13.91
CA ALA A 287 21.10 -9.96 14.39
C ALA A 287 21.22 -9.49 15.85
N SER A 288 20.44 -8.49 16.27
CA SER A 288 20.43 -8.01 17.65
C SER A 288 19.82 -9.02 18.62
N MET A 289 18.69 -9.63 18.25
CA MET A 289 18.06 -10.73 18.99
C MET A 289 19.04 -11.88 19.23
N ILE A 290 19.69 -12.34 18.16
CA ILE A 290 20.69 -13.42 18.19
C ILE A 290 21.88 -13.00 19.06
N SER A 291 22.37 -11.77 18.91
CA SER A 291 23.48 -11.26 19.72
C SER A 291 23.16 -11.29 21.20
N ASN A 292 21.93 -10.95 21.60
CA ASN A 292 21.51 -10.95 23.00
C ASN A 292 21.45 -12.38 23.53
N ALA A 293 20.79 -13.29 22.81
CA ALA A 293 20.67 -14.70 23.20
C ALA A 293 22.04 -15.37 23.39
N LEU A 294 22.95 -15.21 22.42
CA LEU A 294 24.31 -15.76 22.50
C LEU A 294 25.17 -15.09 23.58
N SER A 295 24.96 -13.80 23.86
CA SER A 295 25.67 -13.11 24.95
C SER A 295 25.24 -13.62 26.32
N ILE A 296 23.96 -13.95 26.50
CA ILE A 296 23.44 -14.57 27.72
C ILE A 296 24.04 -15.97 27.88
N SER A 297 23.99 -16.81 26.83
CA SER A 297 24.65 -18.13 26.84
C SER A 297 26.13 -18.01 27.21
N LEU A 298 26.83 -17.01 26.68
CA LEU A 298 28.25 -16.76 26.98
C LEU A 298 28.50 -16.37 28.44
N GLN A 299 27.65 -15.52 29.04
CA GLN A 299 27.81 -15.09 30.43
C GLN A 299 27.64 -16.26 31.41
N GLU A 300 26.71 -17.16 31.14
CA GLU A 300 26.49 -18.34 31.99
C GLU A 300 27.68 -19.32 31.98
N ARG A 301 28.44 -19.38 30.88
CA ARG A 301 29.64 -20.22 30.75
C ARG A 301 30.97 -19.49 30.99
N ILE A 302 30.94 -18.30 31.60
CA ILE A 302 32.16 -17.50 31.80
C ILE A 302 33.22 -18.27 32.61
N LYS A 303 32.81 -19.04 33.63
CA LYS A 303 33.69 -19.93 34.43
C LYS A 303 34.37 -20.99 33.55
N GLN A 304 33.62 -21.64 32.66
CA GLN A 304 34.14 -22.66 31.73
C GLN A 304 35.17 -22.06 30.77
N MET A 305 34.90 -20.86 30.22
CA MET A 305 35.84 -20.15 29.36
C MET A 305 37.11 -19.70 30.10
N GLY A 306 36.98 -19.38 31.39
CA GLY A 306 38.10 -19.17 32.31
C GLY A 306 38.96 -20.41 32.47
N MET A 307 38.36 -21.55 32.80
CA MET A 307 39.06 -22.84 32.94
C MET A 307 39.79 -23.25 31.65
N LEU A 308 39.13 -23.11 30.49
CA LEU A 308 39.77 -23.32 29.19
C LEU A 308 41.00 -22.45 29.01
N SER A 309 40.92 -21.18 29.44
CA SER A 309 42.07 -20.27 29.39
C SER A 309 43.20 -20.69 30.35
N SER A 310 42.87 -21.26 31.52
CA SER A 310 43.86 -21.78 32.48
C SER A 310 44.63 -22.97 31.94
N ILE A 311 43.98 -23.81 31.11
CA ILE A 311 44.59 -24.99 30.47
C ILE A 311 45.35 -24.60 29.18
N GLY A 312 45.44 -23.30 28.86
CA GLY A 312 46.23 -22.79 27.72
C GLY A 312 45.43 -22.56 26.42
N ALA A 313 44.10 -22.56 26.46
CA ALA A 313 43.31 -22.32 25.26
C ALA A 313 43.55 -20.91 24.67
N THR A 314 43.83 -20.85 23.38
CA THR A 314 44.13 -19.58 22.70
C THR A 314 42.87 -18.71 22.53
N LYS A 315 43.06 -17.40 22.31
CA LYS A 315 41.95 -16.49 21.98
C LYS A 315 41.17 -16.95 20.73
N GLY A 316 41.86 -17.54 19.75
CA GLY A 316 41.26 -18.11 18.55
C GLY A 316 40.37 -19.32 18.86
N GLN A 317 40.83 -20.23 19.73
CA GLN A 317 40.07 -21.40 20.16
C GLN A 317 38.79 -21.03 20.92
N LYS A 318 38.85 -19.99 21.78
CA LYS A 318 37.65 -19.46 22.46
C LYS A 318 36.66 -18.81 21.49
N ARG A 319 37.14 -18.03 20.51
CA ARG A 319 36.29 -17.47 19.45
C ARG A 319 35.61 -18.58 18.65
N LEU A 320 36.38 -19.60 18.27
CA LEU A 320 35.90 -20.74 17.51
C LEU A 320 34.80 -21.49 18.27
N SER A 321 34.93 -21.68 19.59
CA SER A 321 33.87 -22.31 20.39
C SER A 321 32.53 -21.58 20.30
N VAL A 322 32.54 -20.24 20.34
CA VAL A 322 31.30 -19.45 20.21
C VAL A 322 30.76 -19.46 18.78
N TYR A 323 31.63 -19.40 17.77
CA TYR A 323 31.19 -19.55 16.38
C TYR A 323 30.58 -20.92 16.10
N LEU A 324 31.17 -21.99 16.63
CA LEU A 324 30.66 -23.35 16.49
C LEU A 324 29.31 -23.52 17.20
N GLU A 325 29.12 -22.90 18.36
CA GLU A 325 27.82 -22.90 19.02
C GLU A 325 26.76 -22.19 18.16
N ALA A 326 27.05 -20.98 17.67
CA ALA A 326 26.15 -20.24 16.81
C ALA A 326 25.83 -21.04 15.53
N PHE A 327 26.84 -21.68 14.93
CA PHE A 327 26.69 -22.52 13.76
C PHE A 327 25.80 -23.73 14.03
N LEU A 328 26.05 -24.50 15.10
CA LEU A 328 25.24 -25.66 15.47
C LEU A 328 23.78 -25.28 15.75
N LEU A 329 23.57 -24.16 16.45
CA LEU A 329 22.23 -23.62 16.68
C LEU A 329 21.59 -23.17 15.35
N GLY A 330 22.34 -22.56 14.44
CA GLY A 330 21.88 -22.10 13.13
C GLY A 330 21.47 -23.24 12.21
N VAL A 331 22.24 -24.32 12.16
CA VAL A 331 21.94 -25.52 11.35
C VAL A 331 20.57 -26.11 11.71
N VAL A 332 20.17 -26.02 12.98
CA VAL A 332 18.83 -26.44 13.42
C VAL A 332 17.81 -25.31 13.26
N SER A 333 18.13 -24.10 13.70
CA SER A 333 17.15 -23.01 13.78
C SER A 333 16.75 -22.43 12.42
N ILE A 334 17.64 -22.45 11.41
CA ILE A 334 17.34 -21.87 10.09
C ILE A 334 16.29 -22.71 9.34
N PRO A 335 16.45 -24.04 9.16
CA PRO A 335 15.44 -24.85 8.47
C PRO A 335 14.08 -24.82 9.19
N PHE A 336 14.07 -25.00 10.51
CA PHE A 336 12.84 -24.91 11.29
C PHE A 336 12.26 -23.50 11.30
N GLY A 337 13.11 -22.47 11.30
CA GLY A 337 12.71 -21.07 11.21
C GLY A 337 11.97 -20.78 9.91
N LEU A 338 12.49 -21.25 8.78
CA LEU A 338 11.83 -21.13 7.48
C LEU A 338 10.45 -21.80 7.48
N VAL A 339 10.37 -23.06 7.94
CA VAL A 339 9.09 -23.80 8.01
C VAL A 339 8.07 -23.10 8.89
N VAL A 340 8.47 -22.68 10.09
CA VAL A 340 7.58 -21.95 11.01
C VAL A 340 7.19 -20.59 10.43
N GLY A 341 8.05 -19.93 9.67
CA GLY A 341 7.72 -18.68 8.98
C GLY A 341 6.67 -18.86 7.88
N ILE A 342 6.75 -19.95 7.12
CA ILE A 342 5.72 -20.33 6.13
C ILE A 342 4.39 -20.60 6.86
N LEU A 343 4.41 -21.35 7.97
CA LEU A 343 3.21 -21.62 8.76
C LEU A 343 2.60 -20.34 9.37
N LEU A 344 3.43 -19.41 9.83
CA LEU A 344 2.97 -18.10 10.30
C LEU A 344 2.33 -17.29 9.17
N SER A 345 2.89 -17.34 7.97
CA SER A 345 2.29 -16.69 6.79
C SER A 345 0.93 -17.28 6.46
N ALA A 346 0.82 -18.62 6.43
CA ALA A 346 -0.44 -19.30 6.22
C ALA A 346 -1.49 -18.93 7.29
N LEU A 347 -1.08 -18.92 8.57
CA LEU A 347 -1.96 -18.54 9.67
C LEU A 347 -2.46 -17.10 9.51
N LEU A 348 -1.56 -16.16 9.20
CA LEU A 348 -1.93 -14.76 9.02
C LEU A 348 -2.91 -14.60 7.84
N LEU A 349 -2.60 -15.18 6.68
CA LEU A 349 -3.49 -15.13 5.52
C LEU A 349 -4.83 -15.83 5.78
N SER A 350 -4.86 -16.85 6.63
CA SER A 350 -6.10 -17.49 7.06
C SER A 350 -6.92 -16.60 8.00
N VAL A 351 -6.29 -15.89 8.93
CA VAL A 351 -6.97 -14.89 9.79
C VAL A 351 -7.54 -13.76 8.95
N VAL A 352 -6.78 -13.30 7.96
CA VAL A 352 -7.20 -12.29 6.98
C VAL A 352 -8.50 -12.75 6.28
N ARG A 353 -8.51 -13.97 5.73
CA ARG A 353 -9.69 -14.57 5.10
C ARG A 353 -10.87 -14.72 6.07
N ALA A 354 -10.63 -15.26 7.25
CA ALA A 354 -11.69 -15.55 8.24
C ALA A 354 -12.36 -14.28 8.79
N ALA A 355 -11.62 -13.18 8.90
CA ALA A 355 -12.16 -11.93 9.41
C ALA A 355 -13.07 -11.19 8.40
N PHE A 356 -13.00 -11.52 7.10
CA PHE A 356 -13.66 -10.74 6.04
C PHE A 356 -14.44 -11.55 4.98
N GLY A 357 -14.49 -12.89 5.07
CA GLY A 357 -15.43 -13.72 4.30
C GLY A 357 -15.36 -13.53 2.77
N GLU A 358 -16.52 -13.33 2.14
CA GLU A 358 -16.70 -13.14 0.68
C GLU A 358 -16.06 -11.85 0.12
N THR A 359 -15.64 -10.91 0.98
CA THR A 359 -14.96 -9.66 0.58
C THR A 359 -13.52 -9.89 0.08
N PHE A 360 -12.99 -11.11 0.17
CA PHE A 360 -11.60 -11.46 -0.19
C PHE A 360 -11.45 -12.34 -1.43
N THR A 361 -12.57 -12.70 -2.05
CA THR A 361 -12.62 -13.32 -3.38
C THR A 361 -12.89 -12.23 -4.39
N PHE A 362 -11.91 -11.89 -5.24
CA PHE A 362 -12.23 -11.17 -6.47
C PHE A 362 -12.74 -12.20 -7.46
N GLY A 363 -14.05 -12.48 -7.40
CA GLY A 363 -14.66 -13.56 -8.16
C GLY A 363 -13.93 -14.88 -7.94
N ILE A 364 -13.14 -15.30 -8.94
CA ILE A 364 -12.35 -16.53 -8.94
C ILE A 364 -10.95 -16.43 -8.32
N VAL A 365 -10.46 -15.21 -8.01
CA VAL A 365 -9.09 -15.00 -7.50
C VAL A 365 -9.07 -14.92 -5.98
N GLU A 366 -8.37 -15.86 -5.35
CA GLU A 366 -8.23 -15.92 -3.90
C GLU A 366 -6.81 -15.59 -3.40
N LEU A 367 -6.71 -14.78 -2.34
CA LEU A 367 -5.44 -14.52 -1.65
C LEU A 367 -4.95 -15.78 -0.92
N SER A 368 -4.10 -16.58 -1.56
CA SER A 368 -3.56 -17.83 -1.02
C SER A 368 -2.07 -17.74 -0.69
N LEU A 369 -1.59 -18.61 0.20
CA LEU A 369 -0.15 -18.70 0.47
C LEU A 369 0.56 -19.23 -0.77
N LYS A 370 1.49 -18.44 -1.31
CA LYS A 370 2.32 -18.81 -2.46
C LYS A 370 3.78 -18.83 -2.04
N VAL A 371 4.39 -20.01 -2.16
CA VAL A 371 5.78 -20.24 -1.75
C VAL A 371 6.68 -20.24 -2.97
N ASN A 372 7.54 -19.22 -3.07
CA ASN A 372 8.54 -19.12 -4.14
C ASN A 372 9.93 -19.52 -3.62
N GLY A 373 10.64 -20.37 -4.38
CA GLY A 373 11.98 -20.86 -4.03
C GLY A 373 13.03 -19.75 -3.88
N LEU A 374 12.96 -18.69 -4.70
CA LEU A 374 13.86 -17.52 -4.58
C LEU A 374 13.62 -16.77 -3.28
N ILE A 375 12.36 -16.60 -2.87
CA ILE A 375 12.00 -15.93 -1.61
C ILE A 375 12.49 -16.72 -0.40
N LEU A 376 12.40 -18.05 -0.45
CA LEU A 376 12.96 -18.92 0.60
C LEU A 376 14.48 -18.86 0.64
N LEU A 377 15.14 -18.81 -0.52
CA LEU A 377 16.59 -18.66 -0.62
C LEU A 377 17.03 -17.32 -0.01
N VAL A 378 16.39 -16.20 -0.37
CA VAL A 378 16.67 -14.87 0.19
C VAL A 378 16.43 -14.85 1.69
N SER A 379 15.36 -15.49 2.17
CA SER A 379 15.06 -15.62 3.61
C SER A 379 16.14 -16.42 4.34
N GLY A 380 16.58 -17.54 3.77
CA GLY A 380 17.65 -18.37 4.31
C GLY A 380 18.99 -17.65 4.38
N LEU A 381 19.39 -16.97 3.29
CA LEU A 381 20.61 -16.15 3.24
C LEU A 381 20.55 -15.00 4.25
N SER A 382 19.41 -14.33 4.37
CA SER A 382 19.18 -13.28 5.35
C SER A 382 19.28 -13.80 6.78
N GLY A 383 18.81 -15.02 7.04
CA GLY A 383 18.96 -15.72 8.32
C GLY A 383 20.42 -16.06 8.64
N ILE A 384 21.17 -16.60 7.67
CA ILE A 384 22.61 -16.89 7.80
C ILE A 384 23.39 -15.61 8.08
N ALA A 385 23.12 -14.55 7.32
CA ALA A 385 23.76 -13.25 7.50
C ALA A 385 23.41 -12.66 8.88
N SER A 386 22.16 -12.73 9.32
CA SER A 386 21.73 -12.29 10.65
C SER A 386 22.47 -13.04 11.77
N LEU A 387 22.64 -14.36 11.63
CA LEU A 387 23.40 -15.18 12.58
C LEU A 387 24.89 -14.80 12.60
N TYR A 388 25.48 -14.55 11.43
CA TYR A 388 26.86 -14.10 11.32
C TYR A 388 27.07 -12.74 11.99
N PHE A 389 26.24 -11.74 11.68
CA PHE A 389 26.33 -10.41 12.28
C PHE A 389 26.00 -10.44 13.78
N GLY A 390 25.00 -11.20 14.20
CA GLY A 390 24.60 -11.35 15.60
C GLY A 390 25.66 -12.02 16.46
N SER A 391 26.39 -13.02 15.93
CA SER A 391 27.45 -13.72 16.67
C SER A 391 28.74 -12.91 16.85
N ARG A 392 28.98 -11.85 16.06
CA ARG A 392 30.22 -11.05 16.12
C ARG A 392 30.48 -10.45 17.50
N LYS A 393 29.46 -9.90 18.15
CA LYS A 393 29.58 -9.27 19.48
C LYS A 393 29.93 -10.29 20.58
N PRO A 394 29.20 -11.41 20.77
CA PRO A 394 29.55 -12.42 21.77
C PRO A 394 30.90 -13.10 21.48
N VAL A 395 31.26 -13.35 20.21
CA VAL A 395 32.59 -13.87 19.84
C VAL A 395 33.72 -12.95 20.31
N LYS A 396 33.58 -11.63 20.08
CA LYS A 396 34.56 -10.65 20.54
C LYS A 396 34.66 -10.60 22.07
N GLN A 397 33.56 -10.84 22.78
CA GLN A 397 33.55 -10.94 24.24
C GLN A 397 34.29 -12.20 24.72
N ALA A 398 34.01 -13.36 24.12
CA ALA A 398 34.61 -14.63 24.52
C ALA A 398 36.14 -14.65 24.43
N ALA A 399 36.68 -14.02 23.39
CA ALA A 399 38.12 -13.88 23.20
C ALA A 399 38.82 -13.11 24.33
N LYS A 400 38.10 -12.22 25.00
CA LYS A 400 38.63 -11.32 26.04
C LYS A 400 38.52 -11.88 27.45
N ILE A 401 37.70 -12.91 27.66
CA ILE A 401 37.54 -13.54 28.97
C ILE A 401 38.89 -14.10 29.43
N THR A 402 39.35 -13.67 30.59
CA THR A 402 40.58 -14.16 31.23
C THR A 402 40.25 -15.07 32.42
N VAL A 403 41.23 -15.87 32.86
CA VAL A 403 41.10 -16.72 34.06
C VAL A 403 40.68 -15.88 35.27
N ILE A 404 41.36 -14.75 35.50
CA ILE A 404 41.10 -13.88 36.65
C ILE A 404 39.70 -13.25 36.60
N GLU A 405 39.21 -12.91 35.41
CA GLU A 405 37.88 -12.33 35.20
C GLU A 405 36.78 -13.37 35.43
N ALA A 406 37.03 -14.63 35.04
CA ALA A 406 36.10 -15.74 35.26
C ALA A 406 35.99 -16.15 36.74
N ILE A 407 37.09 -16.07 37.50
CA ILE A 407 37.12 -16.41 38.94
C ILE A 407 36.55 -15.27 39.79
N ARG A 408 36.82 -14.00 39.47
CA ARG A 408 36.39 -12.88 40.34
C ARG A 408 34.88 -12.73 40.47
N GLN A 409 34.09 -13.23 39.49
CA GLN A 409 32.61 -13.20 39.35
C GLN A 409 31.86 -11.89 39.66
N SER A 410 32.48 -10.85 40.23
CA SER A 410 31.91 -9.54 40.46
C SER A 410 32.99 -8.46 40.60
N ASN A 411 32.62 -7.26 40.15
CA ASN A 411 33.34 -5.99 40.23
C ASN A 411 34.58 -5.85 39.35
N ASN A 412 34.33 -5.29 38.15
CA ASN A 412 35.28 -4.37 37.53
C ASN A 412 35.90 -3.51 38.63
N ALA A 413 37.23 -3.49 38.74
CA ALA A 413 37.92 -2.59 39.64
C ALA A 413 37.42 -1.17 39.39
N VAL A 414 36.75 -0.60 40.38
CA VAL A 414 36.23 0.77 40.30
C VAL A 414 37.44 1.68 40.17
N SER A 415 37.61 2.32 39.03
CA SER A 415 38.50 3.47 38.91
C SER A 415 38.10 4.47 40.00
N ARG A 416 39.04 4.84 40.89
CA ARG A 416 38.87 5.81 41.99
C ARG A 416 38.39 7.21 41.55
N LYS A 417 38.01 7.42 40.29
CA LYS A 417 37.42 8.69 39.84
C LYS A 417 36.12 8.94 40.61
N LYS A 418 36.08 10.03 41.38
CA LYS A 418 34.90 10.52 42.11
C LYS A 418 33.70 10.52 41.16
N PHE A 419 32.73 9.62 41.39
CA PHE A 419 31.47 9.64 40.66
C PHE A 419 30.75 10.94 41.00
N ARG A 420 30.61 11.88 40.05
CA ARG A 420 29.67 13.00 40.21
C ARG A 420 28.26 12.42 40.30
N ASP A 421 27.55 12.74 41.38
CA ASP A 421 26.13 12.42 41.50
C ASP A 421 25.38 13.01 40.31
N GLY A 422 24.46 12.24 39.72
CA GLY A 422 23.56 12.77 38.71
C GLY A 422 22.58 13.70 39.38
N LYS A 423 22.97 14.97 39.58
CA LYS A 423 22.24 15.96 40.39
C LYS A 423 20.74 15.96 40.10
N ILE A 424 20.35 15.88 38.83
CA ILE A 424 18.95 15.89 38.37
C ILE A 424 18.18 14.65 38.86
N VAL A 425 18.73 13.45 38.66
CA VAL A 425 18.04 12.20 39.04
C VAL A 425 17.97 12.03 40.56
N SER A 426 19.01 12.46 41.28
CA SER A 426 19.00 12.47 42.75
C SER A 426 18.09 13.55 43.35
N LEU A 427 17.87 14.67 42.64
CA LEU A 427 16.96 15.74 43.07
C LEU A 427 15.50 15.29 42.98
N VAL A 428 15.12 14.61 41.90
CA VAL A 428 13.72 14.22 41.65
C VAL A 428 13.33 12.93 42.40
N PHE A 429 14.24 11.97 42.55
CA PHE A 429 13.92 10.63 43.07
C PHE A 429 14.71 10.23 44.34
N GLY A 430 15.38 11.20 44.98
CA GLY A 430 16.09 11.01 46.25
C GLY A 430 17.14 9.90 46.24
N ILE A 431 17.19 9.12 47.32
CA ILE A 431 18.20 8.07 47.55
C ILE A 431 18.09 6.96 46.50
N TYR A 432 16.87 6.53 46.14
CA TYR A 432 16.64 5.45 45.16
C TYR A 432 17.08 5.86 43.75
N GLY A 433 16.82 7.11 43.35
CA GLY A 433 17.33 7.66 42.09
C GLY A 433 18.85 7.73 42.04
N SER A 434 19.49 8.12 43.16
CA SER A 434 20.94 8.11 43.27
C SER A 434 21.53 6.69 43.13
N LEU A 435 20.85 5.69 43.71
CA LEU A 435 21.27 4.29 43.67
C LEU A 435 21.17 3.73 42.25
N ALA A 436 20.05 4.00 41.56
CA ALA A 436 19.84 3.61 40.16
C ALA A 436 20.89 4.25 39.24
N ALA A 437 21.11 5.57 39.35
CA ALA A 437 22.09 6.29 38.54
C ALA A 437 23.54 5.83 38.79
N LYS A 438 23.91 5.56 40.05
CA LYS A 438 25.24 5.03 40.40
C LYS A 438 25.44 3.63 39.83
N ASN A 439 24.42 2.79 39.86
CA ASN A 439 24.50 1.45 39.32
C ASN A 439 24.70 1.43 37.80
N ILE A 440 23.97 2.26 37.07
CA ILE A 440 24.15 2.46 35.62
C ILE A 440 25.61 2.82 35.29
N LYS A 441 26.20 3.75 36.06
CA LYS A 441 27.60 4.17 35.89
C LYS A 441 28.61 3.09 36.29
N ARG A 442 28.26 2.22 37.26
CA ARG A 442 29.10 1.09 37.68
C ARG A 442 29.20 0.00 36.60
N ASN A 443 28.14 -0.21 35.83
CA ASN A 443 28.04 -1.29 34.83
C ASN A 443 27.76 -0.77 33.40
N PRO A 444 28.64 0.06 32.80
CA PRO A 444 28.36 0.74 31.53
C PRO A 444 28.29 -0.20 30.32
N LYS A 445 28.89 -1.39 30.39
CA LYS A 445 28.78 -2.40 29.32
C LYS A 445 27.39 -3.02 29.27
N ARG A 446 26.81 -3.35 30.43
CA ARG A 446 25.45 -3.90 30.55
C ARG A 446 24.43 -2.84 30.16
N PHE A 447 24.59 -1.62 30.68
CA PHE A 447 23.72 -0.50 30.35
C PHE A 447 23.62 -0.28 28.83
N ARG A 448 24.76 -0.20 28.13
CA ARG A 448 24.78 -0.03 26.67
C ARG A 448 24.12 -1.19 25.91
N ALA A 449 24.17 -2.42 26.42
CA ALA A 449 23.54 -3.55 25.77
C ALA A 449 22.01 -3.48 25.84
N ILE A 450 21.46 -3.12 27.01
CA ILE A 450 20.01 -3.00 27.23
C ILE A 450 19.46 -1.81 26.44
N THR A 451 20.07 -0.62 26.61
CA THR A 451 19.66 0.58 25.87
C THR A 451 19.75 0.37 24.36
N GLY A 452 20.80 -0.30 23.85
CA GLY A 452 20.94 -0.60 22.44
C GLY A 452 19.87 -1.57 21.89
N SER A 453 19.39 -2.50 22.73
CA SER A 453 18.32 -3.43 22.35
C SER A 453 16.98 -2.70 22.23
N ILE A 454 16.64 -1.90 23.23
CA ILE A 454 15.41 -1.07 23.22
C ILE A 454 15.48 -0.06 22.07
N PHE A 455 16.62 0.61 21.87
CA PHE A 455 16.85 1.54 20.76
C PHE A 455 16.52 0.90 19.42
N LEU A 456 17.08 -0.27 19.13
CA LEU A 456 16.87 -0.95 17.86
C LEU A 456 15.42 -1.39 17.69
N SER A 457 14.79 -1.91 18.75
CA SER A 457 13.37 -2.27 18.75
C SER A 457 12.47 -1.10 18.34
N VAL A 458 12.71 0.09 18.92
CA VAL A 458 11.94 1.30 18.61
C VAL A 458 12.18 1.76 17.19
N VAL A 459 13.44 1.78 16.76
CA VAL A 459 13.80 2.20 15.41
C VAL A 459 13.07 1.35 14.37
N ILE A 460 13.08 0.03 14.53
CA ILE A 460 12.45 -0.90 13.61
C ILE A 460 10.93 -0.75 13.63
N ALA A 461 10.30 -0.66 14.80
CA ALA A 461 8.85 -0.50 14.92
C ALA A 461 8.38 0.78 14.20
N LEU A 462 9.05 1.92 14.43
CA LEU A 462 8.71 3.18 13.76
C LEU A 462 9.02 3.17 12.27
N SER A 463 10.09 2.50 11.84
CA SER A 463 10.42 2.38 10.41
C SER A 463 9.38 1.55 9.66
N LEU A 464 8.95 0.43 10.26
CA LEU A 464 7.90 -0.42 9.68
C LEU A 464 6.55 0.29 9.67
N TYR A 465 6.22 1.02 10.74
CA TYR A 465 5.04 1.88 10.73
C TYR A 465 5.10 2.89 9.58
N SER A 466 6.22 3.61 9.44
CA SER A 466 6.39 4.60 8.37
C SER A 466 6.22 4.00 6.99
N PHE A 467 6.81 2.82 6.77
CA PHE A 467 6.62 2.07 5.53
C PHE A 467 5.15 1.70 5.31
N SER A 468 4.48 1.16 6.33
CA SER A 468 3.06 0.82 6.25
C SER A 468 2.19 2.04 5.95
N ASP A 469 2.43 3.14 6.64
CA ASP A 469 1.64 4.37 6.55
C ASP A 469 1.77 4.99 5.15
N PHE A 470 3.00 5.11 4.65
CA PHE A 470 3.23 5.62 3.30
C PHE A 470 2.70 4.70 2.21
N MET A 471 2.83 3.37 2.35
CA MET A 471 2.24 2.43 1.39
C MET A 471 0.71 2.54 1.38
N LEU A 472 0.08 2.68 2.54
CA LEU A 472 -1.37 2.88 2.63
C LEU A 472 -1.82 4.20 2.04
N TYR A 473 -1.07 5.26 2.35
CA TYR A 473 -1.34 6.58 1.82
C TYR A 473 -1.23 6.58 0.29
N GLN A 474 -0.18 5.97 -0.25
CA GLN A 474 0.00 5.76 -1.69
C GLN A 474 -1.18 5.04 -2.32
N THR A 475 -1.57 3.88 -1.78
CA THR A 475 -2.73 3.13 -2.30
C THR A 475 -4.02 3.94 -2.17
N SER A 476 -4.16 4.77 -1.14
CA SER A 476 -5.31 5.67 -1.01
C SER A 476 -5.31 6.80 -2.04
N LEU A 477 -4.14 7.29 -2.47
CA LEU A 477 -4.03 8.28 -3.55
C LEU A 477 -4.37 7.65 -4.89
N ASP A 478 -3.87 6.45 -5.17
CA ASP A 478 -4.17 5.72 -6.40
C ASP A 478 -5.69 5.46 -6.53
N MET A 479 -6.38 5.15 -5.41
CA MET A 479 -7.85 5.06 -5.39
C MET A 479 -8.58 6.38 -5.63
N LYS A 480 -7.96 7.51 -5.25
CA LYS A 480 -8.54 8.85 -5.37
C LYS A 480 -8.42 9.41 -6.79
N GLU A 481 -7.34 9.10 -7.50
CA GLU A 481 -7.18 9.46 -8.91
C GLU A 481 -8.31 8.87 -9.78
N ASP A 482 -8.77 7.65 -9.47
CA ASP A 482 -9.88 7.00 -10.18
C ASP A 482 -11.28 7.53 -9.79
N GLY A 483 -11.38 8.55 -8.92
CA GLY A 483 -12.65 9.13 -8.45
C GLY A 483 -13.51 8.21 -7.56
N SER A 484 -12.98 7.05 -7.20
CA SER A 484 -13.73 5.91 -6.65
C SER A 484 -14.13 5.99 -5.17
N CYS A 485 -13.60 6.94 -4.42
CA CYS A 485 -13.60 6.91 -2.95
C CYS A 485 -14.57 7.90 -2.29
N TYR A 486 -15.27 8.73 -3.07
CA TYR A 486 -16.16 9.77 -2.54
C TYR A 486 -17.56 9.78 -3.15
N THR A 487 -17.82 8.91 -4.13
CA THR A 487 -19.10 8.88 -4.81
C THR A 487 -19.52 7.44 -4.97
N ASP A 488 -20.70 7.12 -4.47
CA ASP A 488 -21.25 5.78 -4.55
C ASP A 488 -22.23 5.68 -5.74
N VAL A 489 -22.93 6.77 -6.07
CA VAL A 489 -23.79 6.87 -7.25
C VAL A 489 -23.53 8.17 -8.01
N ILE A 490 -23.43 8.11 -9.33
CA ILE A 490 -23.38 9.28 -10.21
C ILE A 490 -24.63 9.28 -11.07
N SER A 491 -25.34 10.41 -11.16
CA SER A 491 -26.46 10.59 -12.07
C SER A 491 -26.26 11.85 -12.91
N MET A 492 -26.42 11.74 -14.23
CA MET A 492 -26.48 12.90 -15.11
C MET A 492 -27.93 13.37 -15.20
N ILE A 493 -28.21 14.57 -14.71
CA ILE A 493 -29.56 15.14 -14.61
C ILE A 493 -29.61 16.54 -15.18
N GLN A 494 -30.73 16.93 -15.77
CA GLN A 494 -30.94 18.33 -16.17
C GLN A 494 -31.07 19.19 -14.92
N TYR A 495 -30.50 20.39 -14.95
CA TYR A 495 -30.48 21.29 -13.80
C TYR A 495 -31.89 21.54 -13.21
N LYS A 496 -32.90 21.77 -14.06
CA LYS A 496 -34.29 21.96 -13.62
C LYS A 496 -34.91 20.78 -12.86
N ASP A 497 -34.39 19.57 -13.07
CA ASP A 497 -34.93 18.33 -12.51
C ASP A 497 -34.22 17.91 -11.21
N ILE A 498 -33.21 18.67 -10.76
CA ILE A 498 -32.51 18.46 -9.48
C ILE A 498 -33.48 18.36 -8.29
N PRO A 499 -34.44 19.28 -8.10
CA PRO A 499 -35.36 19.19 -6.96
C PRO A 499 -36.21 17.92 -6.99
N VAL A 500 -36.52 17.41 -8.18
CA VAL A 500 -37.29 16.18 -8.38
C VAL A 500 -36.44 14.96 -8.01
N ALA A 501 -35.17 14.93 -8.41
CA ALA A 501 -34.24 13.87 -8.04
C ALA A 501 -33.99 13.81 -6.53
N ILE A 502 -33.78 14.96 -5.87
CA ILE A 502 -33.61 15.05 -4.41
C ILE A 502 -34.88 14.63 -3.67
N GLY A 503 -36.04 15.06 -4.16
CA GLY A 503 -37.34 14.63 -3.63
C GLY A 503 -37.54 13.13 -3.72
N ALA A 504 -37.16 12.50 -4.84
CA ALA A 504 -37.26 11.05 -5.03
C ALA A 504 -36.42 10.26 -4.02
N LEU A 505 -35.18 10.67 -3.76
CA LEU A 505 -34.31 10.03 -2.76
C LEU A 505 -34.89 10.17 -1.34
N SER A 506 -35.48 11.34 -1.04
CA SER A 506 -36.10 11.62 0.25
C SER A 506 -37.39 10.82 0.47
N ASP A 507 -38.23 10.68 -0.57
CA ASP A 507 -39.50 9.94 -0.53
C ASP A 507 -39.30 8.44 -0.23
N GLU A 508 -38.21 7.84 -0.72
CA GLU A 508 -37.84 6.43 -0.49
C GLU A 508 -37.12 6.19 0.84
N ASN A 509 -37.08 7.18 1.73
CA ASN A 509 -36.40 7.09 3.03
C ASN A 509 -34.88 6.76 2.91
N ILE A 510 -34.25 7.06 1.77
CA ILE A 510 -32.80 6.90 1.58
C ILE A 510 -32.12 8.01 2.38
N THR A 511 -31.89 7.74 3.67
CA THR A 511 -31.48 8.74 4.67
C THR A 511 -30.33 8.23 5.53
N ALA A 512 -29.12 8.67 5.19
CA ALA A 512 -28.05 9.12 6.08
C ALA A 512 -26.84 9.50 5.21
N ASP A 513 -26.45 10.79 5.20
CA ASP A 513 -25.31 11.36 4.44
C ASP A 513 -25.41 11.39 2.91
N VAL A 514 -26.57 11.74 2.35
CA VAL A 514 -26.63 12.15 0.94
C VAL A 514 -26.03 13.55 0.78
N SER A 515 -24.69 13.59 0.72
CA SER A 515 -23.94 14.74 0.20
C SER A 515 -23.99 14.69 -1.32
N TYR A 516 -24.38 15.80 -1.94
CA TYR A 516 -24.33 15.95 -3.38
C TYR A 516 -23.56 17.20 -3.77
N SER A 517 -22.70 17.03 -4.78
CA SER A 517 -21.99 18.13 -5.43
C SER A 517 -22.37 18.14 -6.89
N PHE A 518 -22.44 19.35 -7.43
CA PHE A 518 -22.71 19.59 -8.84
C PHE A 518 -21.44 20.06 -9.52
N GLN A 519 -21.16 19.52 -10.69
CA GLN A 519 -19.87 19.71 -11.34
C GLN A 519 -20.07 20.06 -12.82
N ARG A 520 -19.28 21.01 -13.32
CA ARG A 520 -19.28 21.41 -14.73
C ARG A 520 -17.90 21.87 -15.20
N TYR A 521 -17.58 21.56 -16.45
CA TYR A 521 -16.43 22.12 -17.14
C TYR A 521 -16.70 23.56 -17.57
N MET A 522 -15.78 24.45 -17.22
CA MET A 522 -15.77 25.83 -17.66
C MET A 522 -14.47 26.09 -18.41
N THR A 523 -14.54 26.77 -19.55
CA THR A 523 -13.33 27.31 -20.18
C THR A 523 -13.16 28.75 -19.73
N ALA A 524 -11.95 29.16 -19.36
CA ALA A 524 -11.59 30.54 -19.06
C ALA A 524 -10.33 30.94 -19.85
N GLU A 525 -10.20 32.24 -20.13
CA GLU A 525 -9.03 32.79 -20.83
C GLU A 525 -8.09 33.48 -19.83
N PHE A 526 -6.80 33.20 -19.96
CA PHE A 526 -5.75 33.69 -19.07
C PHE A 526 -4.69 34.47 -19.84
N SER A 527 -4.17 35.52 -19.22
CA SER A 527 -3.05 36.28 -19.77
C SER A 527 -1.74 35.49 -19.68
N GLN A 528 -0.78 35.76 -20.56
CA GLN A 528 0.51 35.04 -20.60
C GLN A 528 1.31 35.13 -19.28
N GLU A 529 1.10 36.17 -18.47
CA GLU A 529 1.76 36.33 -17.16
C GLU A 529 1.15 35.42 -16.08
N GLN A 530 -0.11 35.00 -16.27
CA GLN A 530 -0.83 34.10 -15.37
C GLN A 530 -0.60 32.62 -15.69
N ILE A 531 0.18 32.30 -16.73
CA ILE A 531 0.42 30.94 -17.19
C ILE A 531 1.74 30.43 -16.64
N ASN A 532 1.73 29.25 -16.02
CA ASN A 532 2.97 28.59 -15.64
C ASN A 532 3.72 28.11 -16.89
N PRO A 533 4.96 28.61 -17.14
CA PRO A 533 5.74 28.24 -18.33
C PRO A 533 6.03 26.73 -18.42
N ASP A 534 6.18 26.06 -17.28
CA ASP A 534 6.47 24.63 -17.22
C ASP A 534 5.24 23.77 -17.55
N MET A 535 4.04 24.36 -17.60
CA MET A 535 2.76 23.69 -17.84
C MET A 535 2.02 24.24 -19.07
N GLN A 536 2.71 24.79 -20.06
CA GLN A 536 2.07 25.37 -21.25
C GLN A 536 1.13 24.41 -21.99
N GLY A 537 1.42 23.11 -22.05
CA GLY A 537 0.53 22.14 -22.68
C GLY A 537 -0.76 21.84 -21.93
N TYR A 538 -0.98 22.44 -20.74
CA TYR A 538 -2.28 22.46 -20.07
C TYR A 538 -3.28 23.40 -20.77
N PHE A 539 -2.79 24.41 -21.51
CA PHE A 539 -3.61 25.46 -22.08
C PHE A 539 -4.00 25.14 -23.54
N ILE A 540 -5.29 25.10 -23.81
CA ILE A 540 -5.89 24.99 -25.14
C ILE A 540 -5.59 26.27 -25.92
N ASN A 541 -5.01 26.12 -27.12
CA ASN A 541 -4.59 27.24 -27.97
C ASN A 541 -3.66 28.25 -27.25
N GLY A 542 -2.95 27.82 -26.20
CA GLY A 542 -1.91 28.59 -25.50
C GLY A 542 -2.37 29.68 -24.52
N THR A 543 -3.66 29.94 -24.38
CA THR A 543 -4.21 30.96 -23.45
C THR A 543 -5.51 30.55 -22.75
N LYS A 544 -6.23 29.55 -23.28
CA LYS A 544 -7.48 29.07 -22.69
C LYS A 544 -7.21 27.84 -21.86
N ALA A 545 -7.88 27.70 -20.73
CA ALA A 545 -7.81 26.48 -19.94
C ALA A 545 -9.20 26.08 -19.46
N GLU A 546 -9.42 24.77 -19.38
CA GLU A 546 -10.56 24.23 -18.65
C GLU A 546 -10.29 24.33 -17.15
N VAL A 547 -11.28 24.87 -16.43
CA VAL A 547 -11.37 24.91 -14.98
C VAL A 547 -12.59 24.08 -14.58
N TYR A 548 -12.40 23.20 -13.62
CA TYR A 548 -13.47 22.36 -13.10
C TYR A 548 -14.22 23.09 -12.01
N VAL A 549 -15.48 23.45 -12.23
CA VAL A 549 -16.25 24.21 -11.24
C VAL A 549 -17.14 23.26 -10.46
N VAL A 550 -17.05 23.33 -9.13
CA VAL A 550 -17.84 22.53 -8.19
C VAL A 550 -18.72 23.45 -7.37
N GLY A 551 -20.03 23.29 -7.49
CA GLY A 551 -21.02 23.95 -6.65
C GLY A 551 -21.31 23.15 -5.38
N LEU A 552 -21.12 23.77 -4.22
CA LEU A 552 -21.55 23.25 -2.92
C LEU A 552 -22.70 24.10 -2.38
N ASP A 553 -23.71 23.48 -1.75
CA ASP A 553 -24.75 24.26 -1.09
C ASP A 553 -24.17 25.22 -0.03
N GLU A 554 -24.92 26.25 0.34
CA GLU A 554 -24.43 27.34 1.18
C GLU A 554 -23.98 26.85 2.56
N GLU A 555 -24.66 25.87 3.16
CA GLU A 555 -24.30 25.35 4.49
C GLU A 555 -22.99 24.55 4.44
N HIS A 556 -22.84 23.67 3.44
CA HIS A 556 -21.65 22.87 3.25
C HIS A 556 -20.46 23.69 2.74
N PHE A 557 -20.68 24.71 1.91
CA PHE A 557 -19.63 25.64 1.51
C PHE A 557 -19.06 26.36 2.74
N VAL A 558 -19.92 26.91 3.61
CA VAL A 558 -19.46 27.56 4.85
C VAL A 558 -18.74 26.57 5.77
N SER A 559 -19.30 25.37 5.98
CA SER A 559 -18.66 24.33 6.80
C SER A 559 -17.30 23.92 6.24
N PHE A 560 -17.18 23.77 4.93
CA PHE A 560 -15.92 23.46 4.25
C PHE A 560 -14.86 24.54 4.51
N CYS A 561 -15.27 25.80 4.53
CA CYS A 561 -14.37 26.93 4.79
C CYS A 561 -13.93 26.97 6.25
N ASP A 562 -14.85 26.78 7.18
CA ASP A 562 -14.57 26.74 8.62
C ASP A 562 -13.64 25.59 9.00
N GLU A 563 -13.87 24.39 8.46
CA GLU A 563 -13.05 23.20 8.72
C GLU A 563 -11.60 23.35 8.25
N ASN A 564 -11.40 24.12 7.18
CA ASN A 564 -10.08 24.32 6.56
C ASN A 564 -9.45 25.68 6.94
N GLY A 565 -10.13 26.49 7.75
CA GLY A 565 -9.63 27.76 8.27
C GLY A 565 -9.60 28.90 7.27
N PHE A 566 -10.46 28.87 6.23
CA PHE A 566 -10.59 29.94 5.25
C PHE A 566 -11.52 31.04 5.78
N SER A 567 -11.08 32.30 5.69
CA SER A 567 -11.87 33.46 6.14
C SER A 567 -12.52 34.16 4.95
N LEU A 568 -13.74 33.77 4.61
CA LEU A 568 -14.49 34.35 3.48
C LEU A 568 -15.57 35.33 3.94
N ASP A 569 -15.86 36.33 3.11
CA ASP A 569 -16.99 37.24 3.34
C ASP A 569 -18.28 36.62 2.79
N VAL A 570 -19.06 35.98 3.67
CA VAL A 570 -20.29 35.22 3.35
C VAL A 570 -21.42 36.10 2.76
N THR A 571 -21.20 37.40 2.58
CA THR A 571 -22.23 38.34 2.09
C THR A 571 -22.29 38.48 0.56
N ASN A 572 -21.24 38.10 -0.17
CA ASN A 572 -21.22 38.05 -1.64
C ASN A 572 -21.25 36.61 -2.12
N PHE A 573 -21.95 36.31 -3.22
CA PHE A 573 -22.02 34.95 -3.76
C PHE A 573 -20.97 34.69 -4.86
N ASN A 574 -20.36 35.73 -5.45
CA ASN A 574 -19.42 35.63 -6.58
C ASN A 574 -17.96 35.39 -6.16
N HIS A 575 -17.76 34.56 -5.14
CA HIS A 575 -16.44 34.13 -4.69
C HIS A 575 -16.23 32.63 -4.90
N GLY A 576 -14.96 32.23 -4.95
CA GLY A 576 -14.59 30.83 -5.01
C GLY A 576 -13.22 30.55 -4.42
N ILE A 577 -13.02 29.28 -4.07
CA ILE A 577 -11.74 28.74 -3.62
C ILE A 577 -11.12 27.98 -4.78
N LEU A 578 -9.92 28.37 -5.19
CA LEU A 578 -9.21 27.72 -6.28
C LEU A 578 -8.22 26.68 -5.74
N LEU A 579 -8.42 25.43 -6.13
CA LEU A 579 -7.44 24.36 -6.04
C LEU A 579 -6.55 24.44 -7.27
N ASN A 580 -5.47 25.19 -7.14
CA ASN A 580 -4.54 25.49 -8.22
C ASN A 580 -3.40 24.48 -8.26
N GLN A 581 -3.72 23.18 -8.36
CA GLN A 581 -2.70 22.14 -8.47
C GLN A 581 -3.18 21.00 -9.36
N THR A 582 -2.39 20.69 -10.37
CA THR A 582 -2.69 19.66 -11.37
C THR A 582 -1.49 18.77 -11.63
N MET A 583 -1.75 17.58 -12.16
CA MET A 583 -0.77 16.56 -12.46
C MET A 583 -1.12 15.89 -13.78
N GLY A 584 -0.20 15.93 -14.74
CA GLY A 584 -0.46 15.36 -16.06
C GLY A 584 0.72 15.44 -17.02
N TYR A 585 0.51 14.88 -18.22
CA TYR A 585 1.49 14.87 -19.31
C TYR A 585 1.33 16.11 -20.19
N TYR A 586 1.73 17.28 -19.67
CA TYR A 586 1.54 18.55 -20.37
C TYR A 586 2.73 18.94 -21.28
N ASN A 587 3.71 18.06 -21.46
CA ASN A 587 4.85 18.32 -22.34
C ASN A 587 5.13 17.10 -23.23
N SER A 588 4.86 17.25 -24.53
CA SER A 588 5.01 16.22 -25.57
C SER A 588 6.45 15.73 -25.74
N ALA A 589 7.45 16.48 -25.26
CA ALA A 589 8.86 16.14 -25.46
C ALA A 589 9.48 15.27 -24.37
N GLN A 590 8.90 15.19 -23.16
CA GLN A 590 9.56 14.54 -22.01
C GLN A 590 8.86 13.32 -21.44
N ASN A 591 7.64 12.98 -21.88
CA ASN A 591 6.86 11.83 -21.38
C ASN A 591 6.94 11.68 -19.84
N ARG A 592 6.96 12.82 -19.15
CA ARG A 592 7.12 12.93 -17.71
C ARG A 592 5.90 13.64 -17.17
N VAL A 593 5.32 13.06 -16.12
CA VAL A 593 4.24 13.71 -15.39
C VAL A 593 4.78 14.95 -14.69
N ILE A 594 4.19 16.11 -14.99
CA ILE A 594 4.48 17.39 -14.35
C ILE A 594 3.35 17.63 -13.36
N ALA A 595 3.72 17.78 -12.08
CA ALA A 595 2.82 18.19 -11.02
C ALA A 595 3.15 19.63 -10.63
N GLY A 596 2.15 20.50 -10.59
CA GLY A 596 2.37 21.91 -10.26
C GLY A 596 1.09 22.73 -10.38
N SER A 597 1.22 24.04 -10.16
CA SER A 597 0.13 24.99 -10.32
C SER A 597 0.07 25.48 -11.76
N PRO A 598 -1.00 25.20 -12.54
CA PRO A 598 -1.10 25.69 -13.91
C PRO A 598 -1.24 27.21 -13.98
N PHE A 599 -1.85 27.83 -12.97
CA PHE A 599 -2.10 29.27 -12.93
C PHE A 599 -1.13 29.97 -11.96
N LEU A 600 -0.55 31.08 -12.38
CA LEU A 600 0.25 31.99 -11.55
C LEU A 600 -0.63 33.20 -11.19
N ILE A 601 -1.59 32.99 -10.29
CA ILE A 601 -2.56 34.01 -9.87
C ILE A 601 -2.52 34.24 -8.36
N GLU A 602 -2.96 35.42 -7.92
CA GLU A 602 -3.04 35.82 -6.52
C GLU A 602 -4.51 35.85 -6.04
N PRO A 603 -4.77 35.67 -4.73
CA PRO A 603 -6.08 35.95 -4.16
C PRO A 603 -6.61 37.34 -4.57
N GLY A 604 -7.89 37.41 -4.93
CA GLY A 604 -8.55 38.59 -5.51
C GLY A 604 -8.55 38.62 -7.04
N THR A 605 -7.93 37.65 -7.72
CA THR A 605 -7.98 37.57 -9.19
C THR A 605 -9.39 37.21 -9.66
N GLU A 606 -9.89 37.95 -10.66
CA GLU A 606 -11.16 37.68 -11.33
C GLU A 606 -10.99 36.66 -12.46
N ILE A 607 -11.76 35.58 -12.41
CA ILE A 607 -11.87 34.58 -13.49
C ILE A 607 -13.19 34.81 -14.22
N ILE A 608 -13.10 35.08 -15.52
CA ILE A 608 -14.26 35.30 -16.39
C ILE A 608 -14.53 34.02 -17.20
N PRO A 609 -15.71 33.39 -17.05
CA PRO A 609 -16.09 32.23 -17.85
C PRO A 609 -16.26 32.59 -19.33
N LEU A 610 -15.73 31.77 -20.24
CA LEU A 610 -16.11 31.81 -21.65
C LEU A 610 -17.39 30.98 -21.86
N GLY A 611 -18.41 31.59 -22.44
CA GLY A 611 -19.69 30.93 -22.74
C GLY A 611 -20.75 30.99 -21.64
N ALA A 612 -20.53 31.77 -20.57
CA ALA A 612 -21.61 32.11 -19.65
C ALA A 612 -22.57 33.16 -20.26
N SER A 613 -23.79 33.25 -19.73
CA SER A 613 -24.79 34.22 -20.16
C SER A 613 -24.23 35.65 -20.12
N GLU A 614 -24.79 36.59 -20.93
CA GLU A 614 -24.32 37.98 -21.00
C GLU A 614 -24.32 38.71 -19.63
N ASP A 615 -24.99 38.16 -18.62
CA ASP A 615 -25.11 38.67 -17.25
C ASP A 615 -24.15 37.99 -16.23
N ALA A 616 -23.28 37.09 -16.65
CA ALA A 616 -22.41 36.34 -15.75
C ALA A 616 -21.34 37.24 -15.08
N LEU A 617 -21.40 37.32 -13.76
CA LEU A 617 -20.42 38.04 -12.94
C LEU A 617 -19.06 37.30 -12.95
N PRO A 618 -17.92 38.00 -12.85
CA PRO A 618 -16.63 37.35 -12.66
C PRO A 618 -16.56 36.63 -11.31
N ILE A 619 -15.86 35.49 -11.27
CA ILE A 619 -15.55 34.78 -10.03
C ILE A 619 -14.32 35.41 -9.41
N ILE A 620 -14.45 35.91 -8.18
CA ILE A 620 -13.31 36.38 -7.41
C ILE A 620 -12.71 35.18 -6.67
N VAL A 621 -11.46 34.85 -6.98
CA VAL A 621 -10.73 33.79 -6.26
C VAL A 621 -10.30 34.36 -4.90
N GLU A 622 -11.03 34.08 -3.83
CA GLU A 622 -10.72 34.62 -2.50
C GLU A 622 -9.56 33.87 -1.83
N GLU A 623 -9.44 32.57 -2.06
CA GLU A 623 -8.38 31.75 -1.47
C GLU A 623 -7.84 30.75 -2.50
N ILE A 624 -6.53 30.47 -2.43
CA ILE A 624 -5.85 29.50 -3.29
C ILE A 624 -5.27 28.40 -2.42
N VAL A 625 -5.72 27.16 -2.64
CA VAL A 625 -5.23 26.00 -1.88
C VAL A 625 -3.93 25.48 -2.51
N SER A 626 -2.80 25.79 -1.88
CA SER A 626 -1.47 25.24 -2.23
C SER A 626 -1.16 23.91 -1.50
N GLU A 627 -0.09 23.22 -1.94
CA GLU A 627 0.43 21.88 -1.55
C GLU A 627 0.21 21.35 -0.11
N GLU A 628 -0.01 22.21 0.88
CA GLU A 628 -0.07 21.82 2.30
C GLU A 628 -1.41 21.21 2.74
N ASN A 629 -2.52 21.45 2.02
CA ASN A 629 -3.84 20.93 2.37
C ASN A 629 -4.18 19.62 1.63
N ALA A 630 -3.43 18.57 1.98
CA ALA A 630 -3.57 17.22 1.41
C ALA A 630 -4.99 16.64 1.55
N ASN A 631 -5.80 17.09 2.52
CA ASN A 631 -7.18 16.62 2.69
C ASN A 631 -8.10 17.12 1.56
N ILE A 632 -8.05 18.41 1.24
CA ILE A 632 -8.90 19.06 0.22
C ILE A 632 -8.56 18.56 -1.18
N GLN A 633 -7.27 18.54 -1.53
CA GLN A 633 -6.80 18.07 -2.83
C GLN A 633 -7.05 16.58 -3.07
N SER A 634 -7.43 15.86 -2.02
CA SER A 634 -7.74 14.45 -2.13
C SER A 634 -9.20 14.22 -2.50
N MET A 635 -10.07 15.23 -2.37
CA MET A 635 -11.51 15.16 -2.68
C MET A 635 -11.82 15.33 -4.18
N PHE A 636 -10.87 15.82 -4.98
CA PHE A 636 -11.09 16.15 -6.39
C PHE A 636 -10.02 15.53 -7.29
N VAL A 637 -10.39 15.28 -8.56
CA VAL A 637 -9.48 14.74 -9.59
C VAL A 637 -8.34 15.74 -9.83
N ARG A 638 -7.10 15.24 -9.86
CA ARG A 638 -5.89 16.07 -9.93
C ARG A 638 -5.42 16.38 -11.35
N ASP A 639 -6.16 16.04 -12.39
CA ASP A 639 -5.77 16.29 -13.79
C ASP A 639 -6.03 17.73 -14.24
N ARG A 640 -6.78 18.51 -13.45
CA ARG A 640 -7.19 19.89 -13.76
C ARG A 640 -7.44 20.71 -12.50
N ALA A 641 -7.41 22.02 -12.64
CA ALA A 641 -7.64 22.93 -11.53
C ALA A 641 -9.12 22.97 -11.18
N VAL A 642 -9.42 23.03 -9.89
CA VAL A 642 -10.80 22.94 -9.38
C VAL A 642 -11.18 24.24 -8.67
N LEU A 643 -12.33 24.79 -9.00
CA LEU A 643 -12.87 26.00 -8.42
C LEU A 643 -14.14 25.65 -7.65
N ILE A 644 -14.07 25.74 -6.32
CA ILE A 644 -15.22 25.48 -5.44
C ILE A 644 -15.96 26.80 -5.24
N VAL A 645 -17.26 26.81 -5.54
CA VAL A 645 -18.11 27.99 -5.43
C VAL A 645 -19.40 27.65 -4.66
N PRO A 646 -20.08 28.64 -4.06
CA PRO A 646 -21.43 28.47 -3.54
C PRO A 646 -22.40 28.06 -4.65
N LEU A 647 -23.38 27.23 -4.31
CA LEU A 647 -24.39 26.73 -5.25
C LEU A 647 -25.17 27.87 -5.89
N SER A 648 -25.52 28.91 -5.11
CA SER A 648 -26.12 30.15 -5.62
C SER A 648 -25.36 30.78 -6.80
N TYR A 649 -24.03 30.76 -6.78
CA TYR A 649 -23.23 31.24 -7.91
C TYR A 649 -23.11 30.21 -9.03
N PHE A 650 -22.92 28.94 -8.68
CA PHE A 650 -22.92 27.85 -9.66
C PHE A 650 -24.18 27.86 -10.54
N ASN A 651 -25.33 28.18 -9.94
CA ASN A 651 -26.61 28.31 -10.63
C ASN A 651 -26.63 29.42 -11.71
N LEU A 652 -25.81 30.46 -11.60
CA LEU A 652 -25.71 31.52 -12.61
C LEU A 652 -24.89 31.10 -13.83
N LEU A 653 -24.05 30.09 -13.68
CA LEU A 653 -23.20 29.56 -14.75
C LEU A 653 -23.94 28.56 -15.66
N ILE A 654 -25.21 28.25 -15.35
CA ILE A 654 -25.92 27.10 -15.87
C ILE A 654 -27.34 27.50 -16.28
N ASP A 655 -27.72 27.18 -17.51
CA ASP A 655 -29.11 27.31 -17.98
C ASP A 655 -29.97 26.12 -17.50
N ASP A 656 -31.28 26.31 -17.37
CA ASP A 656 -32.24 25.29 -16.90
C ASP A 656 -32.18 23.94 -17.65
N ASN A 657 -31.73 23.97 -18.91
CA ASN A 657 -31.61 22.78 -19.76
C ASN A 657 -30.22 22.13 -19.72
N ALA A 658 -29.25 22.70 -19.01
CA ALA A 658 -27.91 22.15 -18.95
C ALA A 658 -27.91 20.86 -18.10
N TYR A 659 -27.18 19.87 -18.59
CA TYR A 659 -26.90 18.64 -17.84
C TYR A 659 -25.83 18.91 -16.79
N VAL A 660 -26.05 18.35 -15.60
CA VAL A 660 -25.17 18.48 -14.45
C VAL A 660 -24.92 17.09 -13.88
N GLU A 661 -23.70 16.83 -13.45
CA GLU A 661 -23.36 15.60 -12.75
C GLU A 661 -23.75 15.73 -11.27
N MET A 662 -24.74 14.93 -10.83
CA MET A 662 -25.09 14.77 -9.44
C MET A 662 -24.33 13.58 -8.86
N ARG A 663 -23.44 13.86 -7.91
CA ARG A 663 -22.71 12.83 -7.15
C ARG A 663 -23.45 12.55 -5.86
N ILE A 664 -23.64 11.29 -5.50
CA ILE A 664 -24.34 10.87 -4.29
C ILE A 664 -23.42 9.94 -3.51
N GLN A 665 -23.21 10.27 -2.24
CA GLN A 665 -22.59 9.38 -1.27
C GLN A 665 -23.69 8.72 -0.44
N THR A 666 -23.70 7.40 -0.36
CA THR A 666 -24.73 6.67 0.40
C THR A 666 -24.33 5.21 0.60
N ALA A 667 -24.65 4.67 1.78
CA ALA A 667 -24.53 3.23 2.03
C ALA A 667 -25.55 2.41 1.21
N GLN A 668 -26.63 3.04 0.75
CA GLN A 668 -27.73 2.44 -0.03
C GLN A 668 -27.59 2.77 -1.52
N HIS A 669 -26.39 2.55 -2.07
CA HIS A 669 -26.02 2.98 -3.42
C HIS A 669 -26.84 2.28 -4.51
N LYS A 670 -27.17 1.01 -4.30
CA LYS A 670 -27.99 0.24 -5.24
C LYS A 670 -29.43 0.75 -5.28
N GLU A 671 -30.04 0.95 -4.12
CA GLU A 671 -31.40 1.48 -4.02
C GLU A 671 -31.49 2.92 -4.54
N ALA A 672 -30.47 3.74 -4.31
CA ALA A 672 -30.39 5.11 -4.84
C ALA A 672 -30.27 5.13 -6.37
N MET A 673 -29.48 4.23 -6.96
CA MET A 673 -29.39 4.08 -8.41
C MET A 673 -30.71 3.62 -9.03
N GLU A 674 -31.35 2.59 -8.45
CA GLU A 674 -32.65 2.07 -8.90
C GLU A 674 -33.75 3.14 -8.79
N CYS A 675 -33.80 3.87 -7.66
CA CYS A 675 -34.76 4.96 -7.43
C CYS A 675 -34.66 6.06 -8.50
N LEU A 676 -33.46 6.52 -8.81
CA LEU A 676 -33.24 7.56 -9.82
C LEU A 676 -33.56 7.04 -11.23
N ALA A 677 -33.17 5.80 -11.54
CA ALA A 677 -33.49 5.18 -12.82
C ALA A 677 -35.01 5.05 -13.04
N ASP A 678 -35.76 4.59 -12.03
CA ASP A 678 -37.21 4.39 -12.09
C ASP A 678 -38.00 5.70 -12.22
N ARG A 679 -37.43 6.82 -11.74
CA ARG A 679 -38.05 8.15 -11.80
C ARG A 679 -37.70 8.95 -13.06
N GLY A 680 -37.05 8.32 -14.04
CA GLY A 680 -36.76 8.94 -15.34
C GLY A 680 -35.36 9.52 -15.48
N PHE A 681 -34.42 9.15 -14.61
CA PHE A 681 -33.00 9.49 -14.72
C PHE A 681 -32.16 8.24 -15.06
N PRO A 682 -32.28 7.68 -16.28
CA PRO A 682 -31.64 6.41 -16.66
C PRO A 682 -30.11 6.51 -16.86
N GLN A 683 -29.55 7.71 -16.84
CA GLN A 683 -28.09 7.95 -16.85
C GLN A 683 -27.50 7.92 -15.43
N THR A 684 -27.95 6.97 -14.61
CA THR A 684 -27.46 6.77 -13.24
C THR A 684 -26.56 5.53 -13.19
N VAL A 685 -25.37 5.69 -12.61
CA VAL A 685 -24.33 4.67 -12.52
C VAL A 685 -23.97 4.43 -11.06
N ASP A 686 -23.96 3.16 -10.66
CA ASP A 686 -23.48 2.71 -9.36
C ASP A 686 -21.93 2.62 -9.39
N ILE A 687 -21.28 3.68 -8.93
CA ILE A 687 -19.81 3.76 -8.84
C ILE A 687 -19.29 2.88 -7.71
N ALA A 688 -20.05 2.71 -6.62
CA ALA A 688 -19.68 1.82 -5.53
C ALA A 688 -19.57 0.37 -6.00
N ALA A 689 -20.49 -0.09 -6.86
CA ALA A 689 -20.40 -1.40 -7.50
C ALA A 689 -19.19 -1.50 -8.44
N ALA A 690 -18.96 -0.49 -9.29
CA ALA A 690 -17.85 -0.47 -10.25
C ALA A 690 -16.46 -0.42 -9.57
N THR A 691 -16.37 0.19 -8.38
CA THR A 691 -15.10 0.44 -7.67
C THR A 691 -14.90 -0.45 -6.44
N ASN A 692 -15.84 -1.35 -6.16
CA ASN A 692 -15.75 -2.34 -5.10
C ASN A 692 -14.42 -3.11 -5.20
N ASN A 693 -13.97 -3.40 -6.43
CA ASN A 693 -12.72 -4.10 -6.68
C ASN A 693 -11.50 -3.34 -6.12
N SER A 694 -11.38 -2.05 -6.42
CA SER A 694 -10.28 -1.20 -5.94
C SER A 694 -10.34 -0.97 -4.42
N ARG A 695 -11.53 -0.73 -3.87
CA ARG A 695 -11.75 -0.55 -2.41
C ARG A 695 -11.38 -1.81 -1.62
N GLN A 696 -11.72 -2.99 -2.15
CA GLN A 696 -11.32 -4.26 -1.56
C GLN A 696 -9.80 -4.45 -1.62
N VAL A 697 -9.13 -4.19 -2.74
CA VAL A 697 -7.65 -4.35 -2.86
C VAL A 697 -6.93 -3.55 -1.78
N TYR A 698 -7.32 -2.29 -1.59
CA TYR A 698 -6.77 -1.44 -0.54
C TYR A 698 -7.00 -2.00 0.86
N THR A 699 -8.23 -2.44 1.14
CA THR A 699 -8.60 -3.03 2.44
C THR A 699 -7.78 -4.28 2.73
N ILE A 700 -7.58 -5.13 1.72
CA ILE A 700 -6.78 -6.35 1.78
C ILE A 700 -5.31 -6.02 2.08
N ALA A 701 -4.70 -5.14 1.28
CA ALA A 701 -3.30 -4.73 1.46
C ALA A 701 -3.08 -4.13 2.84
N LYS A 702 -4.01 -3.27 3.29
CA LYS A 702 -3.97 -2.62 4.60
C LYS A 702 -3.97 -3.59 5.76
N LEU A 703 -4.84 -4.58 5.69
CA LEU A 703 -4.97 -5.56 6.74
C LEU A 703 -3.74 -6.44 6.83
N VAL A 704 -3.23 -6.92 5.69
CA VAL A 704 -2.01 -7.73 5.62
C VAL A 704 -0.84 -6.98 6.26
N ILE A 705 -0.60 -5.73 5.86
CA ILE A 705 0.50 -4.92 6.41
C ILE A 705 0.31 -4.66 7.92
N CYS A 706 -0.92 -4.38 8.36
CA CYS A 706 -1.24 -4.17 9.78
C CYS A 706 -0.98 -5.42 10.62
N LEU A 707 -1.46 -6.59 10.20
CA LEU A 707 -1.26 -7.85 10.91
C LEU A 707 0.21 -8.24 11.00
N PHE A 708 0.97 -8.09 9.91
CA PHE A 708 2.42 -8.30 9.94
C PHE A 708 3.10 -7.35 10.92
N SER A 709 2.69 -6.08 10.96
CA SER A 709 3.22 -5.08 11.90
C SER A 709 2.91 -5.41 13.36
N ILE A 710 1.71 -5.91 13.67
CA ILE A 710 1.34 -6.39 15.00
C ILE A 710 2.22 -7.57 15.41
N LEU A 711 2.37 -8.56 14.53
CA LEU A 711 3.21 -9.74 14.78
C LEU A 711 4.66 -9.34 15.09
N MET A 712 5.24 -8.43 14.31
CA MET A 712 6.58 -7.89 14.55
C MET A 712 6.68 -7.25 15.93
N THR A 713 5.72 -6.41 16.28
CA THR A 713 5.70 -5.69 17.55
C THR A 713 5.67 -6.66 18.73
N VAL A 714 4.90 -7.74 18.64
CA VAL A 714 4.87 -8.81 19.65
C VAL A 714 6.23 -9.51 19.79
N ILE A 715 6.84 -9.92 18.68
CA ILE A 715 8.14 -10.62 18.67
C ILE A 715 9.25 -9.71 19.26
N ILE A 716 9.28 -8.44 18.85
CA ILE A 716 10.23 -7.44 19.35
C ILE A 716 10.04 -7.20 20.86
N SER A 717 8.79 -7.09 21.31
CA SER A 717 8.45 -6.88 22.73
C SER A 717 8.88 -8.05 23.61
N LEU A 718 8.65 -9.29 23.15
CA LEU A 718 9.08 -10.50 23.86
C LEU A 718 10.60 -10.53 24.05
N ASN A 719 11.37 -10.12 23.04
CA ASN A 719 12.82 -10.03 23.16
C ASN A 719 13.28 -8.97 24.18
N VAL A 720 12.65 -7.80 24.21
CA VAL A 720 12.95 -6.76 25.21
C VAL A 720 12.66 -7.27 26.62
N CYS A 721 11.49 -7.88 26.83
CA CYS A 721 11.10 -8.50 28.10
C CYS A 721 12.12 -9.56 28.55
N ASN A 722 12.52 -10.46 27.65
CA ASN A 722 13.52 -11.49 27.94
C ASN A 722 14.89 -10.89 28.30
N THR A 723 15.31 -9.83 27.61
CA THR A 723 16.59 -9.16 27.87
C THR A 723 16.60 -8.50 29.25
N ILE A 724 15.52 -7.80 29.63
CA ILE A 724 15.40 -7.15 30.94
C ILE A 724 15.31 -8.19 32.05
N SER A 725 14.45 -9.20 31.89
CA SER A 725 14.23 -10.27 32.87
C SER A 725 15.52 -11.03 33.20
N ASN A 726 16.29 -11.43 32.18
CA ASN A 726 17.56 -12.13 32.37
C ASN A 726 18.62 -11.26 33.05
N THR A 727 18.67 -9.95 32.73
CA THR A 727 19.60 -9.03 33.41
C THR A 727 19.31 -8.93 34.90
N ILE A 728 18.03 -8.92 35.28
CA ILE A 728 17.60 -8.86 36.68
C ILE A 728 17.90 -10.19 37.39
N HIS A 729 17.69 -11.32 36.72
CA HIS A 729 18.05 -12.64 37.26
C HIS A 729 19.53 -12.74 37.61
N LEU A 730 20.42 -12.19 36.76
CA LEU A 730 21.86 -12.17 36.98
C LEU A 730 22.31 -11.29 38.17
N ARG A 731 21.40 -10.56 38.83
CA ARG A 731 21.69 -9.64 39.95
C ARG A 731 21.04 -10.04 41.26
N ARG A 732 20.48 -11.24 41.36
CA ARG A 732 19.80 -11.73 42.58
C ARG A 732 20.67 -11.68 43.82
N SER A 733 21.94 -12.04 43.72
CA SER A 733 22.90 -11.94 44.84
C SER A 733 23.13 -10.50 45.31
N GLU A 734 23.21 -9.53 44.38
CA GLU A 734 23.30 -8.10 44.74
C GLU A 734 22.05 -7.63 45.49
N PHE A 735 20.86 -8.10 45.09
CA PHE A 735 19.61 -7.75 45.75
C PHE A 735 19.48 -8.41 47.13
N ALA A 736 19.98 -9.63 47.30
CA ALA A 736 20.04 -10.30 48.59
C ALA A 736 20.93 -9.51 49.58
N VAL A 737 22.09 -9.02 49.14
CA VAL A 737 22.97 -8.15 49.95
C VAL A 737 22.30 -6.80 50.28
N LEU A 738 21.64 -6.16 49.32
CA LEU A 738 20.96 -4.89 49.60
C LEU A 738 19.80 -5.09 50.59
N ARG A 739 19.07 -6.20 50.51
CA ARG A 739 18.01 -6.55 51.47
C ARG A 739 18.58 -6.87 52.86
N SER A 740 19.74 -7.52 52.97
CA SER A 740 20.36 -7.81 54.27
C SER A 740 20.90 -6.56 54.98
N VAL A 741 21.29 -5.53 54.21
CA VAL A 741 21.69 -4.21 54.74
C VAL A 741 20.47 -3.36 55.16
N GLY A 742 19.23 -3.84 54.95
CA GLY A 742 18.00 -3.18 55.41
C GLY A 742 17.17 -2.51 54.31
N MET A 743 17.48 -2.73 53.02
CA MET A 743 16.67 -2.17 51.94
C MET A 743 15.30 -2.85 51.85
N THR A 744 14.23 -2.08 52.01
CA THR A 744 12.85 -2.59 51.92
C THR A 744 12.52 -3.11 50.52
N ALA A 745 11.58 -4.05 50.42
CA ALA A 745 11.11 -4.56 49.13
C ALA A 745 10.52 -3.46 48.24
N LYS A 746 9.86 -2.45 48.83
CA LYS A 746 9.36 -1.26 48.12
C LYS A 746 10.50 -0.40 47.55
N GLY A 747 11.56 -0.19 48.33
CA GLY A 747 12.76 0.54 47.89
C GLY A 747 13.52 -0.17 46.76
N LEU A 748 13.61 -1.51 46.81
CA LEU A 748 14.17 -2.32 45.73
C LEU A 748 13.37 -2.16 44.44
N LYS A 749 12.04 -2.28 44.51
CA LYS A 749 11.15 -2.09 43.35
C LYS A 749 11.29 -0.69 42.74
N CYS A 750 11.32 0.35 43.57
CA CYS A 750 11.47 1.74 43.12
C CYS A 750 12.81 1.97 42.42
N THR A 751 13.91 1.47 42.99
CA THR A 751 15.24 1.58 42.39
C THR A 751 15.31 0.88 41.03
N LEU A 752 14.77 -0.33 40.96
CA LEU A 752 14.74 -1.12 39.71
C LEU A 752 13.91 -0.41 38.65
N LEU A 753 12.72 0.11 39.01
CA LEU A 753 11.85 0.84 38.08
C LEU A 753 12.53 2.10 37.53
N LEU A 754 13.22 2.85 38.38
CA LEU A 754 14.00 4.01 37.94
C LEU A 754 15.14 3.63 37.00
N GLU A 755 15.83 2.51 37.25
CA GLU A 755 16.85 1.99 36.35
C GLU A 755 16.27 1.68 34.95
N ALA A 756 15.09 1.04 34.94
CA ALA A 756 14.37 0.67 33.73
C ALA A 756 13.89 1.89 32.93
N VAL A 757 13.32 2.89 33.60
CA VAL A 757 12.93 4.17 32.99
C VAL A 757 14.14 4.88 32.39
N LEU A 758 15.28 4.92 33.10
CA LEU A 758 16.50 5.53 32.58
C LEU A 758 17.06 4.80 31.34
N TYR A 759 16.91 3.47 31.26
CA TYR A 759 17.23 2.72 30.04
C TYR A 759 16.34 3.15 28.87
N GLY A 760 15.03 3.20 29.11
CA GLY A 760 14.01 3.55 28.11
C GLY A 760 14.16 4.98 27.59
N VAL A 761 14.27 5.97 28.49
CA VAL A 761 14.44 7.38 28.13
C VAL A 761 15.68 7.57 27.26
N LYS A 762 16.83 6.99 27.64
CA LYS A 762 18.03 7.14 26.83
C LYS A 762 17.95 6.41 25.48
N ALA A 763 17.23 5.29 25.43
CA ALA A 763 16.99 4.59 24.17
C ALA A 763 16.13 5.44 23.23
N LEU A 764 15.05 6.05 23.75
CA LEU A 764 14.15 6.94 23.00
C LEU A 764 14.87 8.18 22.46
N VAL A 765 15.69 8.85 23.28
CA VAL A 765 16.47 10.02 22.86
C VAL A 765 17.38 9.73 21.65
N LEU A 766 17.88 8.50 21.55
CA LEU A 766 18.67 8.07 20.39
C LEU A 766 17.80 7.54 19.25
N ALA A 767 16.71 6.83 19.56
CA ALA A 767 15.87 6.15 18.58
C ALA A 767 15.06 7.13 17.75
N LEU A 768 14.43 8.13 18.36
CA LEU A 768 13.52 9.05 17.67
C LEU A 768 14.22 9.80 16.51
N PRO A 769 15.43 10.38 16.67
CA PRO A 769 16.12 11.03 15.55
C PRO A 769 16.51 10.05 14.43
N VAL A 770 16.92 8.83 14.79
CA VAL A 770 17.29 7.81 13.79
C VAL A 770 16.06 7.31 13.04
N SER A 771 14.94 7.10 13.74
CA SER A 771 13.65 6.77 13.13
C SER A 771 13.18 7.85 12.17
N PHE A 772 13.33 9.13 12.55
CA PHE A 772 13.01 10.25 11.67
C PHE A 772 13.85 10.24 10.38
N LEU A 773 15.16 10.01 10.49
CA LEU A 773 16.02 9.89 9.29
C LEU A 773 15.59 8.72 8.39
N ILE A 774 15.19 7.58 8.97
CA ILE A 774 14.69 6.44 8.19
C ILE A 774 13.33 6.77 7.58
N HIS A 775 12.45 7.47 8.29
CA HIS A 775 11.17 7.94 7.78
C HIS A 775 11.36 8.84 6.54
N CYS A 776 12.28 9.81 6.59
CA CYS A 776 12.64 10.62 5.42
C CYS A 776 13.24 9.79 4.28
N ALA A 777 14.05 8.77 4.58
CA ALA A 777 14.59 7.88 3.56
C ALA A 777 13.49 7.07 2.88
N ILE A 778 12.57 6.47 3.65
CA ILE A 778 11.42 5.73 3.13
C ILE A 778 10.57 6.65 2.25
N TYR A 779 10.23 7.85 2.72
CA TYR A 779 9.52 8.85 1.94
C TYR A 779 10.20 9.10 0.59
N TYR A 780 11.50 9.41 0.59
CA TYR A 780 12.25 9.67 -0.64
C TYR A 780 12.20 8.50 -1.63
N PHE A 781 12.31 7.25 -1.14
CA PHE A 781 12.25 6.09 -2.02
C PHE A 781 10.86 5.84 -2.60
N ILE A 782 9.80 6.08 -1.83
CA ILE A 782 8.41 5.90 -2.28
C ILE A 782 8.01 7.06 -3.20
N SER A 783 8.11 8.32 -2.74
CA SER A 783 7.66 9.50 -3.48
C SER A 783 8.41 9.71 -4.81
N SER A 784 9.64 9.22 -4.91
CA SER A 784 10.40 9.31 -6.16
C SER A 784 10.23 8.09 -7.07
N GLY A 785 9.61 7.01 -6.59
CA GLY A 785 9.38 5.77 -7.33
C GLY A 785 7.92 5.54 -7.73
N MET A 786 6.99 6.23 -7.07
CA MET A 786 5.53 6.14 -7.25
C MET A 786 4.95 7.55 -7.45
N THR A 787 3.62 7.74 -7.36
CA THR A 787 3.03 9.08 -7.50
C THR A 787 3.60 10.00 -6.39
N PRO A 788 4.17 11.17 -6.75
CA PRO A 788 4.77 12.05 -5.77
C PRO A 788 3.70 12.59 -4.82
N PHE A 789 4.00 12.57 -3.52
CA PHE A 789 3.12 13.16 -2.51
C PHE A 789 3.88 14.03 -1.52
N ALA A 790 3.17 14.95 -0.87
CA ALA A 790 3.76 15.86 0.11
C ALA A 790 4.30 15.09 1.33
N PHE A 791 5.48 15.47 1.80
CA PHE A 791 6.02 14.90 3.03
C PHE A 791 5.10 15.26 4.20
N TYR A 792 4.53 14.25 4.86
CA TYR A 792 3.74 14.43 6.07
C TYR A 792 4.27 13.55 7.21
N MET A 793 4.09 14.01 8.44
CA MET A 793 4.50 13.27 9.62
C MET A 793 3.40 13.29 10.69
N ASN A 794 2.85 12.12 11.00
CA ASN A 794 1.90 12.01 12.10
C ASN A 794 2.62 11.92 13.45
N GLY A 795 2.68 13.06 14.16
CA GLY A 795 3.29 13.17 15.49
C GLY A 795 2.65 12.26 16.54
N GLY A 796 1.38 11.87 16.37
CA GLY A 796 0.65 10.99 17.28
C GLY A 796 1.30 9.61 17.43
N ILE A 797 1.88 9.05 16.37
CA ILE A 797 2.54 7.73 16.44
C ILE A 797 3.85 7.79 17.21
N TYR A 798 4.61 8.88 17.09
CA TYR A 798 5.83 9.04 17.87
C TYR A 798 5.50 9.12 19.38
N ALA A 799 4.39 9.79 19.74
CA ALA A 799 3.88 9.78 21.10
C ALA A 799 3.43 8.37 21.54
N LEU A 800 2.71 7.64 20.68
CA LEU A 800 2.28 6.27 20.94
C LEU A 800 3.48 5.31 21.10
N ALA A 801 4.54 5.47 20.32
CA ALA A 801 5.77 4.68 20.44
C ALA A 801 6.47 4.94 21.79
N VAL A 802 6.50 6.20 22.25
CA VAL A 802 7.01 6.53 23.59
C VAL A 802 6.17 5.84 24.68
N MET A 803 4.84 5.87 24.56
CA MET A 803 3.95 5.17 25.49
C MET A 803 4.13 3.65 25.46
N ALA A 804 4.24 3.05 24.27
CA ALA A 804 4.44 1.62 24.08
C ALA A 804 5.75 1.14 24.69
N VAL A 805 6.84 1.90 24.54
CA VAL A 805 8.12 1.62 25.21
C VAL A 805 7.97 1.70 26.73
N GLY A 806 7.26 2.73 27.23
CA GLY A 806 6.94 2.84 28.65
C GLY A 806 6.20 1.60 29.16
N ALA A 807 5.15 1.17 28.44
CA ALA A 807 4.36 -0.02 28.77
C ALA A 807 5.21 -1.31 28.74
N MET A 808 6.02 -1.52 27.69
CA MET A 808 6.94 -2.66 27.60
C MET A 808 7.90 -2.72 28.78
N VAL A 809 8.51 -1.58 29.12
CA VAL A 809 9.43 -1.49 30.27
C VAL A 809 8.69 -1.82 31.57
N CYS A 810 7.49 -1.28 31.76
CA CYS A 810 6.65 -1.60 32.93
C CYS A 810 6.31 -3.09 33.02
N ILE A 811 5.87 -3.72 31.92
CA ILE A 811 5.53 -5.15 31.86
C ILE A 811 6.75 -6.01 32.18
N ALA A 812 7.89 -5.73 31.54
CA ALA A 812 9.14 -6.44 31.80
C ALA A 812 9.56 -6.35 33.28
N MET A 813 9.33 -5.19 33.90
CA MET A 813 9.61 -4.97 35.31
C MET A 813 8.65 -5.72 36.23
N LEU A 814 7.36 -5.80 35.91
CA LEU A 814 6.39 -6.60 36.68
C LEU A 814 6.79 -8.07 36.71
N PHE A 815 7.16 -8.63 35.56
CA PHE A 815 7.66 -10.01 35.46
C PHE A 815 8.94 -10.21 36.28
N ALA A 816 9.90 -9.30 36.14
CA ALA A 816 11.18 -9.42 36.81
C ALA A 816 11.08 -9.29 38.34
N VAL A 817 10.26 -8.35 38.83
CA VAL A 817 10.03 -8.12 40.27
C VAL A 817 9.32 -9.31 40.93
N ARG A 818 8.32 -9.90 40.26
CA ARG A 818 7.65 -11.13 40.76
C ARG A 818 8.64 -12.29 40.92
N SER A 819 9.65 -12.37 40.06
CA SER A 819 10.68 -13.40 40.16
C SER A 819 11.61 -13.20 41.37
N VAL A 820 11.87 -11.95 41.78
CA VAL A 820 12.78 -11.61 42.88
C VAL A 820 12.09 -11.69 44.25
N SER A 821 10.77 -11.46 44.32
CA SER A 821 10.03 -11.58 45.59
C SER A 821 9.89 -13.00 46.11
N LYS A 822 10.09 -14.02 45.26
CA LYS A 822 9.99 -15.44 45.61
C LYS A 822 11.31 -16.07 46.09
N VAL A 823 12.39 -15.30 46.15
CA VAL A 823 13.74 -15.83 46.47
C VAL A 823 14.01 -15.75 47.98
N GLU A 824 14.39 -16.88 48.59
CA GLU A 824 14.89 -16.92 49.97
C GLU A 824 16.29 -16.31 50.05
N ILE A 825 16.44 -15.29 50.91
CA ILE A 825 17.66 -14.48 51.02
C ILE A 825 18.88 -15.32 51.42
N VAL A 826 18.67 -16.33 52.29
CA VAL A 826 19.74 -17.15 52.85
C VAL A 826 20.30 -18.15 51.83
N GLU A 827 19.44 -18.72 50.99
CA GLU A 827 19.82 -19.69 49.97
C GLU A 827 20.66 -19.04 48.86
N GLU A 828 20.26 -17.84 48.41
CA GLU A 828 20.97 -17.10 47.36
C GLU A 828 22.36 -16.60 47.84
N LEU A 829 22.48 -16.22 49.12
CA LEU A 829 23.77 -15.82 49.70
C LEU A 829 24.74 -17.01 49.81
N LYS A 830 24.24 -18.21 50.14
CA LYS A 830 25.05 -19.44 50.16
C LYS A 830 25.53 -19.82 48.76
N LEU A 831 24.66 -19.73 47.75
CA LEU A 831 24.99 -19.96 46.34
C LEU A 831 26.00 -18.94 45.79
N SER A 832 26.03 -17.71 46.33
CA SER A 832 26.99 -16.68 45.89
C SER A 832 28.40 -16.84 46.47
N ASN A 833 28.55 -17.62 47.54
CA ASN A 833 29.82 -17.88 48.23
C ASN A 833 30.43 -19.26 47.87
N MET A 834 29.75 -20.06 47.05
CA MET A 834 30.26 -21.30 46.43
C MET A 834 30.59 -21.06 44.95
#